data_AF-A0A9Q5HYU5-F1
#
_entry.id   AF-A0A9Q5HYU5-F1
#
_cell.length_a   1.000
_cell.length_b   1.000
_cell.length_c   1.000
_cell.angle_alpha   90.00
_cell.angle_beta   90.00
_cell.angle_gamma   90.00
#
_symmetry.space_group_name_H-M   'P 1'
#
loop_
_entity.id
_entity.type
_entity.pdbx_description
1 polymer ?
#
loop_
_entity_poly.entity_id
_entity_poly.type
_entity_poly.pdbx_seq_one_letter_code
_entity_poly.pdbx_strand_id
1 'polypeptide(L)'
;MPIGCHSGYKTLQAQKPVYHLPVLSLVRQAMLPAGLLLAFAVLPFSTPAHAVSSKVLDVSFPDPPTGERNLVSDNLLGISWELYVVNYLWGETPDTMPNAMKNYLSNIRARMSNPLRIRMGGNSMDGSQYVASQQNMITLTDPDAYYNDVPCDFGPMLFDVLNAMSDTVGEMQFILGLSMRDPDQYDNIIELTAASRDKFGGRLDSLLLGNEPDLYAGHGERGEYTIDMYITELNQIFNEMENSVYGNLTNVTLMGGPTVCCSWDLSDVLSAGMTNLSYKYYTIQHYPTHVCSGQTDKSSNISYFVSHPNIPPFVQWNDEGIVIAKQEDVPVLLTEYNSISCGGDPNVSPTFSTTLWAVDVALQAASGNFTGVYLHTRELGVTYNLFEPPSEEEYLSSDWKTGAIYYATLVVAETISSNSSVVVDLNLDNSMTSYDASVAGYAIYDGPDLTKSKFVLFNYDYPRANTDESDATSNTTQTFVLPGNLSDSIGVRYLIADNITEQTAISWAGQTVGVNGALQGVQLMDVFNCSNGCNVTVPGPGLVVVWLDPESDLQRTNIYVGNSTIADVYTGPLETSAAAMQVLHDSRCHGSALTRSYPEDMEITFGGKYKIEEEIGFGGCGSVYMGTHTIAGKEVAIKVESANAKRSMLMQESRIYKTLMGGPGVPWMMWSGKQGDYNVLVLDLLGPSLEDLHKICNKQFSLKTVLLLADQMLSLIEFIHSRDWVHRDIKPANFLMGPDVYSSSRPSSCDRVNVIDFGLAKKYANSGTGKHIKNTQCDTHGVGTPLFASINTHRGEDCSRRDDLESLAYTLIYFLCGTLPWRKVKPPPEADKNPKIGWDKVLVVKLAAEESGAITAGLPTEFDIFYRYVRSLAFEDLPDYVGCRKLFRDLAKREGIEYDGQFDWTVVGDRVWNRSAKKRSVSGPSSMGGGSQRRRRFCEACEARAAMEAEMNSIPLSRR
;
A
#
# COMPACT_ATOMS: atom_id res chain seq x y z
N MET A 1 -58.88 32.11 15.56
CA MET A 1 -58.43 33.45 16.04
C MET A 1 -57.22 33.23 16.95
N PRO A 2 -56.13 33.98 16.72
CA PRO A 2 -54.97 33.44 16.01
C PRO A 2 -53.65 33.50 16.82
N ILE A 3 -52.68 32.58 16.63
CA ILE A 3 -51.61 32.48 15.60
C ILE A 3 -50.47 33.49 15.80
N GLY A 4 -49.23 32.98 15.83
CA GLY A 4 -47.99 33.76 15.91
C GLY A 4 -47.51 34.40 14.60
N CYS A 5 -46.36 35.09 14.64
CA CYS A 5 -45.38 35.24 13.56
C CYS A 5 -44.23 36.20 13.95
N HIS A 6 -43.01 35.72 13.72
CA HIS A 6 -41.83 36.32 13.06
C HIS A 6 -41.32 37.77 13.26
N SER A 7 -39.96 37.80 13.32
CA SER A 7 -38.98 38.78 12.82
C SER A 7 -38.68 40.00 13.71
N GLY A 8 -37.44 40.51 13.83
CA GLY A 8 -36.24 40.23 13.05
C GLY A 8 -34.94 40.83 13.63
N TYR A 9 -33.87 40.62 12.85
CA TYR A 9 -32.44 40.94 13.00
C TYR A 9 -32.06 42.33 13.57
N LYS A 10 -30.93 42.39 14.31
CA LYS A 10 -29.72 43.19 13.97
C LYS A 10 -28.51 42.95 14.92
N THR A 11 -27.33 43.08 14.32
CA THR A 11 -25.90 42.94 14.70
C THR A 11 -25.33 43.85 15.80
N LEU A 12 -24.28 43.42 16.55
CA LEU A 12 -22.91 44.01 16.69
C LEU A 12 -22.12 43.64 17.99
N GLN A 13 -20.84 43.25 17.80
CA GLN A 13 -19.56 43.52 18.53
C GLN A 13 -19.43 43.64 20.09
N ALA A 14 -18.36 43.02 20.63
CA ALA A 14 -17.30 43.60 21.54
C ALA A 14 -16.34 42.48 22.06
N GLN A 15 -15.03 42.45 21.78
CA GLN A 15 -13.86 43.12 22.42
C GLN A 15 -13.46 42.70 23.86
N LYS A 16 -12.19 42.26 24.02
CA LYS A 16 -11.44 41.94 25.27
C LYS A 16 -10.40 43.04 25.61
N PRO A 17 -10.02 43.25 26.89
CA PRO A 17 -8.73 43.84 27.33
C PRO A 17 -7.84 42.77 28.05
N VAL A 18 -6.50 42.66 27.94
CA VAL A 18 -5.30 43.51 28.19
C VAL A 18 -4.99 43.78 29.67
N TYR A 19 -3.77 43.42 30.15
CA TYR A 19 -2.75 44.30 30.78
C TYR A 19 -1.39 43.61 31.09
N HIS A 20 -0.34 44.43 31.22
CA HIS A 20 1.11 44.24 31.04
C HIS A 20 1.96 44.32 32.35
N LEU A 21 3.11 43.61 32.40
CA LEU A 21 4.52 43.94 32.88
C LEU A 21 4.75 44.63 34.28
N PRO A 22 6.00 44.79 34.84
CA PRO A 22 7.40 44.54 34.37
C PRO A 22 8.32 43.88 35.47
N VAL A 23 9.64 44.16 35.59
CA VAL A 23 10.88 43.54 35.02
C VAL A 23 12.09 43.89 35.94
N LEU A 24 13.13 43.03 35.99
CA LEU A 24 14.59 43.22 36.35
C LEU A 24 15.09 43.36 37.81
N SER A 25 16.05 42.50 38.23
CA SER A 25 17.51 42.78 38.33
C SER A 25 18.28 41.75 39.21
N LEU A 26 19.61 41.84 39.23
CA LEU A 26 20.62 40.78 39.37
C LEU A 26 21.57 41.08 40.57
N VAL A 27 22.28 40.05 41.10
CA VAL A 27 23.65 40.06 41.72
C VAL A 27 23.85 39.84 43.26
N ARG A 28 24.60 38.74 43.56
CA ARG A 28 25.69 38.46 44.58
C ARG A 28 25.44 37.83 45.98
N GLN A 29 26.30 36.80 46.22
CA GLN A 29 27.06 36.39 47.43
C GLN A 29 26.28 35.83 48.63
N ALA A 30 26.76 34.93 49.48
CA ALA A 30 27.78 33.87 49.51
C ALA A 30 27.60 33.15 50.88
N MET A 31 28.04 31.90 50.98
CA MET A 31 28.45 31.14 52.19
C MET A 31 27.59 29.93 52.65
N LEU A 32 28.33 28.81 52.67
CA LEU A 32 28.21 27.46 53.28
C LEU A 32 28.03 27.52 54.83
N PRO A 33 27.75 26.41 55.58
CA PRO A 33 28.36 25.07 55.38
C PRO A 33 27.57 23.77 55.73
N ALA A 34 28.13 22.67 55.18
CA ALA A 34 28.30 21.29 55.68
C ALA A 34 27.10 20.52 56.27
N GLY A 35 26.83 19.25 55.92
CA GLY A 35 27.52 18.31 55.04
C GLY A 35 26.83 16.94 55.09
N LEU A 36 27.13 16.09 54.10
CA LEU A 36 27.20 14.63 54.27
C LEU A 36 27.92 14.05 53.03
N LEU A 37 29.05 13.39 53.27
CA LEU A 37 29.85 12.67 52.28
C LEU A 37 29.23 11.28 52.09
N LEU A 38 28.81 10.96 50.87
CA LEU A 38 28.65 9.58 50.39
C LEU A 38 29.34 9.49 49.02
N ALA A 39 30.29 8.56 48.94
CA ALA A 39 31.14 8.32 47.79
C ALA A 39 30.33 7.77 46.61
N PHE A 40 30.39 8.43 45.46
CA PHE A 40 29.97 7.85 44.19
C PHE A 40 31.14 7.06 43.61
N ALA A 41 31.03 5.73 43.64
CA ALA A 41 31.75 4.87 42.72
C ALA A 41 31.20 5.12 41.32
N VAL A 42 32.08 5.51 40.41
CA VAL A 42 31.78 5.61 38.98
C VAL A 42 31.62 4.19 38.45
N LEU A 43 30.38 3.72 38.33
CA LEU A 43 30.06 2.57 37.49
C LEU A 43 29.93 3.07 36.04
N PRO A 44 30.59 2.45 35.06
CA PRO A 44 30.33 2.76 33.67
C PRO A 44 28.90 2.30 33.37
N PHE A 45 28.05 3.23 32.94
CA PHE A 45 26.81 2.90 32.25
C PHE A 45 27.19 2.15 30.97
N SER A 46 27.14 0.82 31.03
CA SER A 46 27.00 -0.01 29.85
C SER A 46 25.53 0.08 29.46
N THR A 47 25.25 0.72 28.33
CA THR A 47 24.03 0.45 27.58
C THR A 47 24.01 -1.06 27.29
N PRO A 48 22.90 -1.79 27.49
CA PRO A 48 22.85 -3.17 27.04
C PRO A 48 22.94 -3.15 25.52
N ALA A 49 24.10 -3.55 25.01
CA ALA A 49 24.23 -3.98 23.63
C ALA A 49 23.27 -5.16 23.46
N HIS A 50 22.31 -5.03 22.54
CA HIS A 50 21.50 -6.16 22.12
C HIS A 50 22.45 -7.09 21.37
N ALA A 51 22.96 -8.09 22.08
CA ALA A 51 23.86 -9.07 21.52
C ALA A 51 23.10 -9.88 20.47
N VAL A 52 23.57 -9.81 19.23
CA VAL A 52 23.27 -10.78 18.18
C VAL A 52 23.66 -12.15 18.73
N SER A 53 22.68 -12.98 19.05
CA SER A 53 22.89 -14.33 19.55
C SER A 53 22.15 -15.29 18.64
N SER A 54 22.87 -16.21 18.01
CA SER A 54 22.32 -17.51 17.62
C SER A 54 21.93 -18.25 18.92
N LYS A 55 20.80 -17.87 19.53
CA LYS A 55 20.36 -18.44 20.79
C LYS A 55 19.92 -19.87 20.50
N VAL A 56 20.51 -20.82 21.19
CA VAL A 56 20.04 -22.21 21.19
C VAL A 56 19.01 -22.29 22.31
N LEU A 57 17.77 -22.65 21.99
CA LEU A 57 16.67 -22.71 22.94
C LEU A 57 16.12 -24.12 23.01
N ASP A 58 16.15 -24.72 24.19
CA ASP A 58 15.52 -26.01 24.43
C ASP A 58 13.99 -25.85 24.42
N VAL A 59 13.31 -26.67 23.62
CA VAL A 59 11.85 -26.74 23.57
C VAL A 59 11.42 -27.98 24.32
N SER A 60 10.35 -27.86 25.12
CA SER A 60 9.71 -29.02 25.74
C SER A 60 8.33 -29.20 25.12
N PHE A 61 7.89 -30.45 24.98
CA PHE A 61 6.50 -30.76 24.66
C PHE A 61 5.78 -31.03 25.98
N PRO A 62 5.03 -30.06 26.53
CA PRO A 62 4.34 -30.25 27.80
C PRO A 62 3.38 -31.43 27.73
N ASP A 63 2.92 -31.90 28.89
CA ASP A 63 1.76 -32.78 28.89
C ASP A 63 0.52 -31.96 28.57
N PRO A 64 -0.45 -32.52 27.83
CA PRO A 64 -1.67 -31.79 27.53
C PRO A 64 -2.30 -31.36 28.86
N PRO A 65 -2.76 -30.11 28.98
CA PRO A 65 -3.24 -29.62 30.26
C PRO A 65 -4.40 -30.52 30.72
N THR A 66 -4.60 -30.74 32.04
CA THR A 66 -5.68 -31.59 32.62
C THR A 66 -7.01 -30.86 32.89
N GLY A 67 -8.15 -31.26 32.28
CA GLY A 67 -9.48 -30.59 32.42
C GLY A 67 -10.17 -30.23 31.09
N GLU A 68 -11.26 -29.45 31.11
CA GLU A 68 -11.99 -29.01 29.90
C GLU A 68 -11.16 -28.13 28.98
N ARG A 69 -11.13 -28.48 27.68
CA ARG A 69 -10.27 -27.86 26.67
C ARG A 69 -11.07 -27.22 25.56
N ASN A 70 -10.48 -26.19 24.96
CA ASN A 70 -10.95 -25.68 23.69
C ASN A 70 -10.49 -26.61 22.56
N LEU A 71 -11.44 -27.16 21.84
CA LEU A 71 -11.20 -28.00 20.68
C LEU A 71 -11.42 -27.16 19.42
N VAL A 72 -10.39 -27.08 18.59
CA VAL A 72 -10.45 -26.36 17.31
C VAL A 72 -10.22 -27.33 16.16
N SER A 73 -10.75 -27.01 14.99
CA SER A 73 -10.59 -27.80 13.77
C SER A 73 -9.76 -27.03 12.74
N ASP A 74 -9.36 -27.70 11.66
CA ASP A 74 -8.55 -27.11 10.57
C ASP A 74 -9.20 -25.90 9.86
N ASN A 75 -10.46 -25.60 10.16
CA ASN A 75 -11.17 -24.36 9.77
C ASN A 75 -11.22 -23.27 10.85
N LEU A 76 -10.24 -23.26 11.76
CA LEU A 76 -10.06 -22.23 12.78
C LEU A 76 -9.99 -20.81 12.20
N LEU A 77 -9.24 -20.61 11.10
CA LEU A 77 -9.03 -19.31 10.48
C LEU A 77 -9.93 -19.15 9.24
N GLY A 78 -11.01 -18.40 9.39
CA GLY A 78 -11.94 -18.03 8.33
C GLY A 78 -11.64 -16.66 7.71
N ILE A 79 -12.48 -16.24 6.76
CA ILE A 79 -12.38 -14.94 6.07
C ILE A 79 -13.69 -14.17 6.26
N SER A 80 -13.60 -12.93 6.70
CA SER A 80 -14.72 -11.99 6.86
C SER A 80 -14.69 -10.96 5.73
N TRP A 81 -15.85 -10.63 5.17
CA TRP A 81 -16.00 -9.77 4.01
C TRP A 81 -16.97 -8.65 4.29
N GLU A 82 -16.61 -7.45 3.84
CA GLU A 82 -17.55 -6.35 3.67
C GLU A 82 -18.60 -6.72 2.61
N LEU A 83 -19.89 -6.52 2.89
CA LEU A 83 -20.99 -6.98 2.03
C LEU A 83 -21.00 -6.30 0.66
N TYR A 84 -20.86 -4.97 0.60
CA TYR A 84 -21.11 -4.22 -0.64
C TYR A 84 -20.11 -4.51 -1.77
N VAL A 85 -18.93 -5.05 -1.45
CA VAL A 85 -17.83 -5.30 -2.40
C VAL A 85 -17.85 -6.71 -3.00
N VAL A 86 -18.73 -7.58 -2.51
CA VAL A 86 -18.71 -9.00 -2.84
C VAL A 86 -18.97 -9.22 -4.34
N ASN A 87 -19.76 -8.37 -4.99
CA ASN A 87 -20.12 -8.51 -6.41
C ASN A 87 -18.90 -8.47 -7.35
N TYR A 88 -17.90 -7.60 -7.11
CA TYR A 88 -16.70 -7.56 -7.95
C TYR A 88 -15.60 -8.49 -7.44
N LEU A 89 -15.56 -8.84 -6.15
CA LEU A 89 -14.57 -9.81 -5.66
C LEU A 89 -14.95 -11.27 -5.99
N TRP A 90 -16.24 -11.60 -5.96
CA TRP A 90 -16.76 -12.96 -6.17
C TRP A 90 -17.46 -13.13 -7.52
N GLY A 91 -17.75 -12.05 -8.23
CA GLY A 91 -18.53 -12.05 -9.47
C GLY A 91 -20.02 -11.80 -9.21
N GLU A 92 -20.68 -11.09 -10.14
CA GLU A 92 -22.10 -10.72 -10.01
C GLU A 92 -23.06 -11.90 -10.24
N THR A 93 -22.57 -12.97 -10.87
CA THR A 93 -23.31 -14.19 -11.19
C THR A 93 -22.37 -15.40 -11.10
N PRO A 94 -22.89 -16.63 -10.97
CA PRO A 94 -22.07 -17.85 -11.02
C PRO A 94 -21.14 -17.94 -12.24
N ASP A 95 -21.55 -17.39 -13.39
CA ASP A 95 -20.76 -17.42 -14.63
C ASP A 95 -19.63 -16.38 -14.65
N THR A 96 -19.71 -15.33 -13.82
CA THR A 96 -18.73 -14.24 -13.75
C THR A 96 -17.81 -14.33 -12.53
N MET A 97 -17.74 -15.49 -11.87
CA MET A 97 -16.83 -15.69 -10.75
C MET A 97 -15.35 -15.65 -11.19
N PRO A 98 -14.50 -14.77 -10.63
CA PRO A 98 -13.09 -14.64 -11.02
C PRO A 98 -12.29 -15.92 -10.79
N ASN A 99 -11.45 -16.28 -11.76
CA ASN A 99 -10.54 -17.42 -11.63
C ASN A 99 -9.52 -17.22 -10.49
N ALA A 100 -9.07 -15.98 -10.28
CA ALA A 100 -8.17 -15.67 -9.18
C ALA A 100 -8.79 -15.98 -7.81
N MET A 101 -10.04 -15.55 -7.59
CA MET A 101 -10.78 -15.84 -6.36
C MET A 101 -10.93 -17.35 -6.14
N LYS A 102 -11.35 -18.10 -7.17
CA LYS A 102 -11.45 -19.57 -7.11
C LYS A 102 -10.12 -20.19 -6.69
N ASN A 103 -9.00 -19.75 -7.27
CA ASN A 103 -7.69 -20.28 -6.94
C ASN A 103 -7.30 -19.97 -5.48
N TYR A 104 -7.45 -18.73 -5.03
CA TYR A 104 -7.14 -18.34 -3.64
C TYR A 104 -7.88 -19.20 -2.62
N LEU A 105 -9.19 -19.39 -2.82
CA LEU A 105 -10.02 -20.17 -1.89
C LEU A 105 -9.73 -21.67 -2.03
N SER A 106 -9.47 -22.18 -3.23
CA SER A 106 -9.13 -23.59 -3.48
C SER A 106 -7.82 -23.98 -2.81
N ASN A 107 -6.81 -23.10 -2.83
CA ASN A 107 -5.55 -23.35 -2.13
C ASN A 107 -5.76 -23.56 -0.63
N ILE A 108 -6.63 -22.76 -0.01
CA ILE A 108 -6.95 -22.90 1.41
C ILE A 108 -7.75 -24.20 1.62
N ARG A 109 -8.83 -24.39 0.86
CA ARG A 109 -9.72 -25.55 0.99
C ARG A 109 -9.01 -26.88 0.79
N ALA A 110 -8.02 -26.95 -0.10
CA ALA A 110 -7.24 -28.16 -0.36
C ALA A 110 -6.40 -28.62 0.85
N ARG A 111 -6.17 -27.75 1.84
CA ARG A 111 -5.38 -28.03 3.05
C ARG A 111 -6.24 -28.44 4.25
N MET A 112 -7.55 -28.44 4.07
CA MET A 112 -8.52 -28.62 5.15
C MET A 112 -9.41 -29.82 4.85
N SER A 113 -9.98 -30.41 5.89
CA SER A 113 -11.05 -31.39 5.77
C SER A 113 -12.40 -30.77 6.09
N ASN A 114 -12.46 -29.85 7.06
CA ASN A 114 -13.69 -29.15 7.39
C ASN A 114 -14.01 -28.06 6.36
N PRO A 115 -15.28 -27.63 6.25
CA PRO A 115 -15.66 -26.56 5.34
C PRO A 115 -14.92 -25.25 5.63
N LEU A 116 -14.49 -24.56 4.56
CA LEU A 116 -13.91 -23.23 4.67
C LEU A 116 -14.98 -22.24 5.15
N ARG A 117 -14.68 -21.50 6.22
CA ARG A 117 -15.63 -20.59 6.86
C ARG A 117 -15.52 -19.18 6.31
N ILE A 118 -16.64 -18.65 5.85
CA ILE A 118 -16.77 -17.32 5.26
C ILE A 118 -17.83 -16.53 6.02
N ARG A 119 -17.50 -15.31 6.44
CA ARG A 119 -18.44 -14.39 7.07
C ARG A 119 -18.71 -13.20 6.14
N MET A 120 -19.98 -12.92 5.88
CA MET A 120 -20.45 -11.78 5.08
C MET A 120 -21.11 -10.78 6.04
N GLY A 121 -20.57 -9.57 6.12
CA GLY A 121 -21.01 -8.55 7.07
C GLY A 121 -20.26 -7.23 6.87
N GLY A 122 -19.63 -6.74 7.94
CA GLY A 122 -19.01 -5.42 7.99
C GLY A 122 -20.03 -4.32 8.24
N ASN A 123 -19.57 -3.08 8.29
CA ASN A 123 -20.43 -1.91 8.56
C ASN A 123 -21.55 -1.76 7.52
N SER A 124 -21.25 -2.03 6.24
CA SER A 124 -22.25 -1.93 5.16
C SER A 124 -23.46 -2.82 5.39
N MET A 125 -23.33 -3.93 6.13
CA MET A 125 -24.44 -4.85 6.43
C MET A 125 -25.57 -4.15 7.18
N ASP A 126 -25.27 -3.28 8.14
CA ASP A 126 -26.28 -2.66 8.99
C ASP A 126 -27.05 -1.55 8.27
N GLY A 127 -26.48 -0.94 7.24
CA GLY A 127 -27.19 -0.06 6.32
C GLY A 127 -27.92 -0.77 5.18
N SER A 128 -27.76 -2.08 5.03
CA SER A 128 -28.21 -2.85 3.86
C SER A 128 -29.53 -3.59 4.06
N GLN A 129 -30.26 -3.83 2.97
CA GLN A 129 -31.53 -4.57 2.99
C GLN A 129 -31.53 -5.74 2.01
N TYR A 130 -32.10 -6.86 2.45
CA TYR A 130 -32.39 -7.97 1.54
C TYR A 130 -33.67 -7.71 0.76
N VAL A 131 -33.63 -7.86 -0.57
CA VAL A 131 -34.77 -7.62 -1.45
C VAL A 131 -35.04 -8.88 -2.29
N ALA A 132 -36.02 -9.69 -1.89
CA ALA A 132 -36.30 -10.99 -2.53
C ALA A 132 -36.65 -10.90 -4.03
N SER A 133 -37.17 -9.76 -4.49
CA SER A 133 -37.50 -9.52 -5.89
C SER A 133 -36.32 -9.02 -6.74
N GLN A 134 -35.23 -8.58 -6.11
CA GLN A 134 -34.08 -8.02 -6.79
C GLN A 134 -33.35 -9.10 -7.60
N GLN A 135 -33.06 -8.78 -8.87
CA GLN A 135 -32.34 -9.68 -9.76
C GLN A 135 -30.82 -9.50 -9.69
N ASN A 136 -30.36 -8.26 -9.50
CA ASN A 136 -28.95 -7.97 -9.32
C ASN A 136 -28.46 -8.49 -7.96
N MET A 137 -27.18 -8.85 -7.88
CA MET A 137 -26.57 -9.30 -6.63
C MET A 137 -26.54 -8.19 -5.58
N ILE A 138 -25.95 -7.05 -5.92
CA ILE A 138 -25.80 -5.87 -5.07
C ILE A 138 -26.26 -4.63 -5.86
N THR A 139 -27.00 -3.73 -5.21
CA THR A 139 -27.34 -2.39 -5.72
C THR A 139 -27.02 -1.37 -4.63
N LEU A 140 -26.10 -0.44 -4.88
CA LEU A 140 -25.79 0.61 -3.90
C LEU A 140 -27.00 1.54 -3.72
N THR A 141 -27.41 1.79 -2.49
CA THR A 141 -28.56 2.66 -2.17
C THR A 141 -28.14 4.10 -1.90
N ASP A 142 -26.88 4.31 -1.51
CA ASP A 142 -26.26 5.62 -1.39
C ASP A 142 -24.81 5.58 -1.92
N PRO A 143 -24.57 5.97 -3.18
CA PRO A 143 -23.23 6.00 -3.76
C PRO A 143 -22.34 7.15 -3.22
N ASP A 144 -22.94 8.13 -2.53
CA ASP A 144 -22.22 9.23 -1.88
C ASP A 144 -21.93 8.93 -0.40
N ALA A 145 -22.33 7.75 0.08
CA ALA A 145 -22.11 7.31 1.46
C ALA A 145 -20.62 7.31 1.82
N TYR A 146 -20.36 7.47 3.11
CA TYR A 146 -19.01 7.39 3.63
C TYR A 146 -18.42 6.01 3.31
N TYR A 147 -17.20 5.97 2.78
CA TYR A 147 -16.56 4.76 2.25
C TYR A 147 -16.46 3.58 3.25
N ASN A 148 -16.64 3.84 4.55
CA ASN A 148 -16.65 2.80 5.59
C ASN A 148 -18.05 2.25 5.93
N ASP A 149 -19.12 2.79 5.36
CA ASP A 149 -20.51 2.39 5.63
C ASP A 149 -21.36 2.67 4.38
N VAL A 150 -21.13 1.89 3.32
CA VAL A 150 -21.84 2.03 2.05
C VAL A 150 -23.05 1.08 2.06
N PRO A 151 -24.29 1.57 2.26
CA PRO A 151 -25.47 0.73 2.29
C PRO A 151 -25.81 0.20 0.89
N CYS A 152 -26.36 -1.02 0.84
CA CYS A 152 -26.78 -1.65 -0.40
C CYS A 152 -28.04 -2.51 -0.25
N ASP A 153 -28.79 -2.63 -1.33
CA ASP A 153 -29.82 -3.64 -1.47
C ASP A 153 -29.20 -4.90 -2.10
N PHE A 154 -29.49 -6.07 -1.56
CA PHE A 154 -28.98 -7.33 -2.08
C PHE A 154 -30.07 -8.38 -2.29
N GLY A 155 -29.93 -9.16 -3.37
CA GLY A 155 -30.93 -10.12 -3.82
C GLY A 155 -30.50 -11.59 -3.67
N PRO A 156 -31.36 -12.55 -4.06
CA PRO A 156 -31.06 -13.98 -4.02
C PRO A 156 -29.80 -14.39 -4.79
N MET A 157 -29.38 -13.60 -5.78
CA MET A 157 -28.18 -13.84 -6.58
C MET A 157 -26.91 -13.92 -5.71
N LEU A 158 -26.87 -13.23 -4.55
CA LEU A 158 -25.77 -13.37 -3.58
C LEU A 158 -25.62 -14.82 -3.15
N PHE A 159 -26.71 -15.49 -2.77
CA PHE A 159 -26.68 -16.88 -2.34
C PHE A 159 -26.31 -17.82 -3.49
N ASP A 160 -26.78 -17.53 -4.70
CA ASP A 160 -26.49 -18.35 -5.88
C ASP A 160 -24.99 -18.29 -6.22
N VAL A 161 -24.35 -17.11 -6.16
CA VAL A 161 -22.89 -16.94 -6.33
C VAL A 161 -22.10 -17.65 -5.24
N LEU A 162 -22.48 -17.46 -3.96
CA LEU A 162 -21.77 -18.08 -2.83
C LEU A 162 -21.88 -19.62 -2.87
N ASN A 163 -23.04 -20.16 -3.21
CA ASN A 163 -23.21 -21.59 -3.41
C ASN A 163 -22.40 -22.11 -4.60
N ALA A 164 -22.39 -21.40 -5.74
CA ALA A 164 -21.60 -21.79 -6.90
C ALA A 164 -20.09 -21.77 -6.61
N MET A 165 -19.61 -20.80 -5.84
CA MET A 165 -18.21 -20.77 -5.41
C MET A 165 -17.91 -21.96 -4.50
N SER A 166 -18.77 -22.30 -3.55
CA SER A 166 -18.64 -23.48 -2.69
C SER A 166 -18.64 -24.79 -3.49
N ASP A 167 -19.49 -24.90 -4.52
CA ASP A 167 -19.49 -26.05 -5.43
C ASP A 167 -18.19 -26.16 -6.23
N THR A 168 -17.58 -25.02 -6.55
CA THR A 168 -16.37 -24.92 -7.37
C THR A 168 -15.11 -25.21 -6.54
N VAL A 169 -14.96 -24.55 -5.39
CA VAL A 169 -13.79 -24.58 -4.50
C VAL A 169 -13.75 -25.85 -3.65
N GLY A 170 -14.90 -26.46 -3.39
CA GLY A 170 -15.11 -27.49 -2.37
C GLY A 170 -15.81 -26.92 -1.15
N GLU A 171 -16.22 -27.78 -0.22
CA GLU A 171 -17.19 -27.41 0.84
C GLU A 171 -16.83 -26.11 1.60
N MET A 172 -17.77 -25.18 1.61
CA MET A 172 -17.72 -23.92 2.38
C MET A 172 -18.95 -23.78 3.28
N GLN A 173 -18.77 -23.03 4.35
CA GLN A 173 -19.81 -22.65 5.30
C GLN A 173 -19.88 -21.13 5.45
N PHE A 174 -21.10 -20.61 5.56
CA PHE A 174 -21.38 -19.18 5.52
C PHE A 174 -21.98 -18.68 6.83
N ILE A 175 -21.41 -17.60 7.33
CA ILE A 175 -22.00 -16.74 8.36
C ILE A 175 -22.50 -15.47 7.67
N LEU A 176 -23.73 -15.07 7.92
CA LEU A 176 -24.32 -13.88 7.30
C LEU A 176 -24.79 -12.90 8.39
N GLY A 177 -24.47 -11.62 8.23
CA GLY A 177 -25.01 -10.58 9.10
C GLY A 177 -26.50 -10.34 8.87
N LEU A 178 -27.17 -9.78 9.86
CA LEU A 178 -28.55 -9.35 9.86
C LEU A 178 -28.56 -7.92 10.42
N SER A 179 -29.07 -6.96 9.65
CA SER A 179 -29.09 -5.56 10.09
C SER A 179 -29.95 -5.39 11.33
N MET A 180 -29.41 -4.75 12.37
CA MET A 180 -30.16 -4.34 13.57
C MET A 180 -30.33 -2.82 13.68
N ARG A 181 -29.85 -2.07 12.69
CA ARG A 181 -29.79 -0.60 12.77
C ARG A 181 -31.15 0.07 12.65
N ASP A 182 -32.08 -0.51 11.90
CA ASP A 182 -33.47 -0.02 11.83
C ASP A 182 -34.41 -0.93 12.64
N PRO A 183 -34.85 -0.50 13.85
CA PRO A 183 -35.71 -1.31 14.72
C PRO A 183 -37.13 -1.42 14.19
N ASP A 184 -37.51 -0.65 13.17
CA ASP A 184 -38.84 -0.75 12.56
C ASP A 184 -38.85 -1.78 11.41
N GLN A 185 -37.72 -2.41 11.08
CA GLN A 185 -37.55 -3.33 9.94
C GLN A 185 -37.26 -4.78 10.32
N TYR A 186 -37.88 -5.29 11.38
CA TYR A 186 -37.76 -6.72 11.74
C TYR A 186 -38.18 -7.66 10.60
N ASP A 187 -39.15 -7.26 9.77
CA ASP A 187 -39.61 -8.05 8.62
C ASP A 187 -38.45 -8.44 7.68
N ASN A 188 -37.46 -7.54 7.48
CA ASN A 188 -36.31 -7.83 6.64
C ASN A 188 -35.41 -8.91 7.26
N ILE A 189 -35.17 -8.84 8.57
CA ILE A 189 -34.43 -9.85 9.33
C ILE A 189 -35.11 -11.21 9.19
N ILE A 190 -36.45 -11.25 9.35
CA ILE A 190 -37.26 -12.47 9.26
C ILE A 190 -37.18 -13.07 7.85
N GLU A 191 -37.39 -12.24 6.82
CA GLU A 191 -37.36 -12.69 5.41
C GLU A 191 -35.97 -13.17 5.00
N LEU A 192 -34.91 -12.45 5.36
CA LEU A 192 -33.52 -12.83 5.10
C LEU A 192 -33.14 -14.13 5.83
N THR A 193 -33.58 -14.29 7.08
CA THR A 193 -33.37 -15.54 7.84
C THR A 193 -34.03 -16.73 7.15
N ALA A 194 -35.28 -16.58 6.69
CA ALA A 194 -35.97 -17.64 5.96
C ALA A 194 -35.30 -17.94 4.61
N ALA A 195 -34.97 -16.90 3.84
CA ALA A 195 -34.37 -17.04 2.51
C ALA A 195 -32.97 -17.66 2.57
N SER A 196 -32.11 -17.22 3.49
CA SER A 196 -30.76 -17.76 3.65
C SER A 196 -30.80 -19.23 4.10
N ARG A 197 -31.71 -19.61 5.00
CA ARG A 197 -31.91 -21.02 5.40
C ARG A 197 -32.31 -21.91 4.25
N ASP A 198 -33.26 -21.46 3.42
CA ASP A 198 -33.71 -22.21 2.24
C ASP A 198 -32.59 -22.34 1.19
N LYS A 199 -31.88 -21.25 0.92
CA LYS A 199 -30.87 -21.16 -0.14
C LYS A 199 -29.54 -21.84 0.20
N PHE A 200 -29.05 -21.70 1.42
CA PHE A 200 -27.78 -22.32 1.83
C PHE A 200 -27.96 -23.73 2.39
N GLY A 201 -29.13 -24.05 2.95
CA GLY A 201 -29.37 -25.34 3.62
C GLY A 201 -28.27 -25.62 4.66
N GLY A 202 -27.62 -26.79 4.56
CA GLY A 202 -26.54 -27.20 5.47
C GLY A 202 -25.25 -26.37 5.39
N ARG A 203 -25.14 -25.43 4.44
CA ARG A 203 -23.99 -24.51 4.33
C ARG A 203 -24.13 -23.27 5.21
N LEU A 204 -25.32 -22.98 5.73
CA LEU A 204 -25.50 -21.87 6.66
C LEU A 204 -24.97 -22.27 8.04
N ASP A 205 -23.89 -21.63 8.48
CA ASP A 205 -23.28 -21.86 9.78
C ASP A 205 -24.00 -21.04 10.86
N SER A 206 -24.12 -19.73 10.66
CA SER A 206 -24.71 -18.81 11.64
C SER A 206 -25.28 -17.57 10.99
N LEU A 207 -26.21 -16.90 11.67
CA LEU A 207 -26.68 -15.55 11.36
C LEU A 207 -26.29 -14.59 12.48
N LEU A 208 -25.62 -13.48 12.18
CA LEU A 208 -25.15 -12.52 13.18
C LEU A 208 -26.10 -11.32 13.28
N LEU A 209 -26.66 -11.08 14.46
CA LEU A 209 -27.58 -9.98 14.71
C LEU A 209 -26.79 -8.69 15.02
N GLY A 210 -26.74 -7.78 14.05
CA GLY A 210 -25.97 -6.53 14.09
C GLY A 210 -24.48 -6.72 13.77
N ASN A 211 -23.82 -5.61 13.45
CA ASN A 211 -22.38 -5.46 13.37
C ASN A 211 -21.92 -4.33 14.31
N GLU A 212 -21.18 -4.67 15.36
CA GLU A 212 -20.68 -3.70 16.35
C GLU A 212 -21.79 -2.80 16.93
N PRO A 213 -22.90 -3.37 17.48
CA PRO A 213 -24.03 -2.58 17.99
C PRO A 213 -23.64 -1.61 19.11
N ASP A 214 -22.51 -1.86 19.78
CA ASP A 214 -21.91 -0.98 20.77
C ASP A 214 -21.40 0.35 20.21
N LEU A 215 -21.25 0.47 18.88
CA LEU A 215 -20.84 1.68 18.19
C LEU A 215 -21.97 2.45 17.49
N TYR A 216 -23.19 1.94 17.43
CA TYR A 216 -24.31 2.57 16.71
C TYR A 216 -24.56 4.04 17.13
N ALA A 217 -24.45 4.32 18.43
CA ALA A 217 -24.59 5.68 18.96
C ALA A 217 -23.41 6.58 18.52
N GLY A 218 -22.20 6.03 18.48
CA GLY A 218 -20.96 6.74 18.13
C GLY A 218 -20.85 7.07 16.63
N HIS A 219 -21.45 6.24 15.78
CA HIS A 219 -21.51 6.48 14.32
C HIS A 219 -22.61 7.47 13.92
N GLY A 220 -23.42 7.96 14.88
CA GLY A 220 -24.48 8.94 14.62
C GLY A 220 -25.74 8.36 13.98
N GLU A 221 -25.87 7.03 14.04
CA GLU A 221 -26.86 6.23 13.32
C GLU A 221 -28.06 5.92 14.21
N ARG A 222 -27.79 5.72 15.49
CA ARG A 222 -28.78 5.61 16.56
C ARG A 222 -28.52 6.74 17.55
N GLY A 223 -29.56 7.13 18.29
CA GLY A 223 -29.40 8.06 19.40
C GLY A 223 -28.63 7.42 20.56
N GLU A 224 -29.10 7.62 21.78
CA GLU A 224 -28.66 6.78 22.89
C GLU A 224 -29.05 5.32 22.60
N TYR A 225 -28.06 4.42 22.53
CA TYR A 225 -28.27 2.98 22.31
C TYR A 225 -27.49 2.22 23.38
N THR A 226 -28.20 1.41 24.18
CA THR A 226 -27.65 0.76 25.38
C THR A 226 -27.82 -0.76 25.30
N ILE A 227 -27.11 -1.48 26.16
CA ILE A 227 -27.26 -2.93 26.30
C ILE A 227 -28.72 -3.32 26.56
N ASP A 228 -29.43 -2.61 27.45
CA ASP A 228 -30.85 -2.89 27.74
C ASP A 228 -31.75 -2.74 26.51
N MET A 229 -31.49 -1.73 25.67
CA MET A 229 -32.21 -1.54 24.40
C MET A 229 -31.91 -2.67 23.43
N TYR A 230 -30.64 -3.03 23.27
CA TYR A 230 -30.22 -4.15 22.44
C TYR A 230 -30.87 -5.47 22.89
N ILE A 231 -30.85 -5.79 24.19
CA ILE A 231 -31.52 -6.99 24.73
C ILE A 231 -33.04 -6.94 24.50
N THR A 232 -33.66 -5.77 24.63
CA THR A 232 -35.10 -5.61 24.36
C THR A 232 -35.43 -5.94 22.89
N GLU A 233 -34.63 -5.43 21.96
CA GLU A 233 -34.78 -5.67 20.52
C GLU A 233 -34.49 -7.14 20.17
N LEU A 234 -33.47 -7.76 20.77
CA LEU A 234 -33.22 -9.19 20.61
C LEU A 234 -34.43 -10.04 21.03
N ASN A 235 -35.02 -9.77 22.20
CA ASN A 235 -36.20 -10.50 22.64
C ASN A 235 -37.37 -10.33 21.66
N GLN A 236 -37.56 -9.13 21.12
CA GLN A 236 -38.58 -8.87 20.10
C GLN A 236 -38.29 -9.66 18.81
N ILE A 237 -37.07 -9.63 18.30
CA ILE A 237 -36.65 -10.36 17.09
C ILE A 237 -36.87 -11.87 17.25
N PHE A 238 -36.43 -12.46 18.38
CA PHE A 238 -36.64 -13.89 18.63
C PHE A 238 -38.13 -14.26 18.70
N ASN A 239 -38.96 -13.40 19.29
CA ASN A 239 -40.42 -13.58 19.32
C ASN A 239 -41.04 -13.51 17.91
N GLU A 240 -40.63 -12.55 17.07
CA GLU A 240 -41.09 -12.45 15.68
C GLU A 240 -40.61 -13.66 14.83
N MET A 241 -39.38 -14.13 15.04
CA MET A 241 -38.84 -15.33 14.39
C MET A 241 -39.60 -16.60 14.76
N GLU A 242 -39.97 -16.75 16.03
CA GLU A 242 -40.77 -17.90 16.50
C GLU A 242 -42.17 -17.91 15.89
N ASN A 243 -42.77 -16.73 15.70
CA ASN A 243 -44.15 -16.56 15.22
C ASN A 243 -44.24 -16.17 13.73
N SER A 244 -43.15 -16.31 12.98
CA SER A 244 -43.06 -15.78 11.61
C SER A 244 -44.00 -16.48 10.63
N VAL A 245 -44.31 -15.78 9.52
CA VAL A 245 -45.08 -16.35 8.39
C VAL A 245 -44.36 -17.51 7.68
N TYR A 246 -43.06 -17.67 7.91
CA TYR A 246 -42.23 -18.76 7.39
C TYR A 246 -42.14 -19.96 8.35
N GLY A 247 -42.93 -19.94 9.42
CA GLY A 247 -42.87 -20.91 10.52
C GLY A 247 -41.90 -20.48 11.62
N ASN A 248 -41.71 -21.35 12.62
CA ASN A 248 -40.79 -21.05 13.72
C ASN A 248 -39.33 -21.15 13.22
N LEU A 249 -38.68 -19.99 13.10
CA LEU A 249 -37.30 -19.85 12.63
C LEU A 249 -36.26 -20.11 13.74
N THR A 250 -36.65 -20.17 15.01
CA THR A 250 -35.78 -20.43 16.17
C THR A 250 -35.65 -21.92 16.54
N ASN A 251 -36.43 -22.80 15.89
CA ASN A 251 -36.35 -24.26 16.06
C ASN A 251 -34.95 -24.87 15.81
N VAL A 252 -34.08 -24.15 15.09
CA VAL A 252 -32.68 -24.51 14.90
C VAL A 252 -31.84 -23.36 15.43
N THR A 253 -30.94 -23.65 16.37
CA THR A 253 -30.03 -22.66 16.95
C THR A 253 -29.01 -22.22 15.91
N LEU A 254 -29.25 -21.08 15.26
CA LEU A 254 -28.41 -20.49 14.21
C LEU A 254 -27.90 -19.09 14.55
N MET A 255 -28.46 -18.44 15.56
CA MET A 255 -28.13 -17.04 15.87
C MET A 255 -26.75 -16.94 16.53
N GLY A 256 -25.96 -15.98 16.07
CA GLY A 256 -24.70 -15.56 16.64
C GLY A 256 -24.75 -14.06 16.96
N GLY A 257 -23.92 -13.60 17.90
CA GLY A 257 -23.89 -12.21 18.35
C GLY A 257 -23.15 -12.09 19.67
N PRO A 258 -22.99 -10.91 20.26
CA PRO A 258 -23.49 -9.61 19.80
C PRO A 258 -22.57 -8.89 18.81
N THR A 259 -21.43 -9.48 18.42
CA THR A 259 -20.42 -8.85 17.57
C THR A 259 -19.80 -7.58 18.16
N VAL A 260 -19.71 -7.48 19.49
CA VAL A 260 -19.15 -6.30 20.18
C VAL A 260 -17.70 -6.04 19.76
N CYS A 261 -17.37 -4.77 19.51
CA CYS A 261 -16.01 -4.38 19.14
C CYS A 261 -15.14 -4.00 20.34
N CYS A 262 -15.69 -3.17 21.23
CA CYS A 262 -14.82 -2.29 22.02
C CYS A 262 -15.49 -1.43 23.10
N SER A 263 -16.76 -1.04 22.99
CA SER A 263 -17.44 -0.16 23.97
C SER A 263 -18.27 -0.92 25.00
N TRP A 264 -18.72 -2.13 24.67
CA TRP A 264 -19.42 -3.02 25.60
C TRP A 264 -18.59 -4.25 25.91
N ASP A 265 -18.59 -4.66 27.18
CA ASP A 265 -18.04 -5.94 27.59
C ASP A 265 -19.04 -7.06 27.28
N LEU A 266 -18.55 -8.17 26.72
CA LEU A 266 -19.38 -9.33 26.40
C LEU A 266 -20.06 -9.86 27.66
N SER A 267 -19.38 -9.86 28.81
CA SER A 267 -19.94 -10.29 30.10
C SER A 267 -21.18 -9.51 30.50
N ASP A 268 -21.20 -8.19 30.25
CA ASP A 268 -22.35 -7.33 30.54
C ASP A 268 -23.54 -7.65 29.65
N VAL A 269 -23.31 -7.82 28.34
CA VAL A 269 -24.38 -8.19 27.38
C VAL A 269 -24.98 -9.56 27.73
N LEU A 270 -24.12 -10.54 28.04
CA LEU A 270 -24.56 -11.87 28.47
C LEU A 270 -25.40 -11.79 29.76
N SER A 271 -24.91 -11.06 30.76
CA SER A 271 -25.57 -10.91 32.06
C SER A 271 -26.88 -10.11 31.98
N ALA A 272 -27.01 -9.20 31.02
CA ALA A 272 -28.22 -8.41 30.80
C ALA A 272 -29.40 -9.22 30.24
N GLY A 273 -29.16 -10.47 29.82
CA GLY A 273 -30.22 -11.43 29.52
C GLY A 273 -30.06 -12.17 28.20
N MET A 274 -28.96 -11.97 27.46
CA MET A 274 -28.70 -12.69 26.21
C MET A 274 -28.55 -14.20 26.43
N THR A 275 -28.08 -14.64 27.60
CA THR A 275 -28.01 -16.06 27.98
C THR A 275 -29.37 -16.76 28.05
N ASN A 276 -30.48 -16.00 28.10
CA ASN A 276 -31.82 -16.57 28.06
C ASN A 276 -32.28 -16.92 26.63
N LEU A 277 -31.51 -16.55 25.60
CA LEU A 277 -31.82 -16.73 24.19
C LEU A 277 -30.97 -17.86 23.60
N SER A 278 -31.51 -18.56 22.59
CA SER A 278 -30.81 -19.67 21.95
C SER A 278 -29.79 -19.17 20.93
N TYR A 279 -28.55 -18.99 21.39
CA TYR A 279 -27.40 -18.62 20.55
C TYR A 279 -26.51 -19.83 20.25
N LYS A 280 -26.06 -19.92 19.01
CA LYS A 280 -25.07 -20.90 18.54
C LYS A 280 -23.66 -20.45 18.88
N TYR A 281 -23.40 -19.16 18.74
CA TYR A 281 -22.09 -18.55 18.99
C TYR A 281 -22.24 -17.25 19.75
N TYR A 282 -21.33 -17.03 20.70
CA TYR A 282 -21.04 -15.68 21.17
C TYR A 282 -19.91 -15.09 20.33
N THR A 283 -20.03 -13.84 19.94
CA THR A 283 -19.14 -13.24 18.94
C THR A 283 -18.64 -11.88 19.39
N ILE A 284 -17.37 -11.63 19.11
CA ILE A 284 -16.71 -10.35 19.31
C ILE A 284 -15.93 -9.96 18.05
N GLN A 285 -15.59 -8.70 17.94
CA GLN A 285 -14.72 -8.12 16.92
C GLN A 285 -13.60 -7.34 17.62
N HIS A 286 -12.39 -7.30 17.07
CA HIS A 286 -11.32 -6.53 17.70
C HIS A 286 -10.17 -6.26 16.74
N TYR A 287 -9.72 -5.01 16.69
CA TYR A 287 -8.49 -4.61 16.05
C TYR A 287 -7.50 -4.10 17.10
N PRO A 288 -6.19 -4.45 17.02
CA PRO A 288 -5.24 -4.03 18.05
C PRO A 288 -4.95 -2.52 18.03
N THR A 289 -5.23 -1.85 16.90
CA THR A 289 -5.08 -0.42 16.69
C THR A 289 -5.80 0.04 15.42
N HIS A 290 -5.78 1.35 15.14
CA HIS A 290 -6.53 1.98 14.06
C HIS A 290 -5.78 3.16 13.43
N VAL A 291 -6.19 3.58 12.23
CA VAL A 291 -5.77 4.84 11.58
C VAL A 291 -6.92 5.80 11.29
N CYS A 292 -8.10 5.57 11.88
CA CYS A 292 -9.34 6.30 11.57
C CYS A 292 -9.22 7.83 11.63
N SER A 293 -8.40 8.35 12.57
CA SER A 293 -8.15 9.78 12.76
C SER A 293 -6.66 10.14 12.58
N GLY A 294 -5.95 9.35 11.77
CA GLY A 294 -4.49 9.41 11.61
C GLY A 294 -3.75 8.30 12.35
N GLN A 295 -2.45 8.22 12.13
CA GLN A 295 -1.58 7.20 12.75
C GLN A 295 -1.51 7.38 14.27
N THR A 296 -1.65 6.26 14.98
CA THR A 296 -1.26 6.10 16.39
C THR A 296 0.17 5.57 16.51
N ASP A 297 0.76 5.67 17.70
CA ASP A 297 2.09 5.11 18.00
C ASP A 297 2.16 3.60 17.73
N LYS A 298 1.06 2.86 17.96
CA LYS A 298 0.98 1.42 17.67
C LYS A 298 0.86 1.15 16.17
N SER A 299 -0.03 1.88 15.49
CA SER A 299 -0.30 1.65 14.05
C SER A 299 0.90 1.91 13.14
N SER A 300 1.81 2.80 13.55
CA SER A 300 3.03 3.13 12.79
C SER A 300 4.24 2.28 13.19
N ASN A 301 4.13 1.47 14.25
CA ASN A 301 5.23 0.67 14.78
C ASN A 301 5.13 -0.79 14.34
N ILE A 302 5.83 -1.12 13.25
CA ILE A 302 5.90 -2.49 12.72
C ILE A 302 6.39 -3.53 13.75
N SER A 303 7.19 -3.11 14.74
CA SER A 303 7.71 -4.03 15.78
C SER A 303 6.61 -4.54 16.71
N TYR A 304 5.46 -3.84 16.80
CA TYR A 304 4.30 -4.32 17.55
C TYR A 304 3.81 -5.68 17.02
N PHE A 305 3.85 -5.87 15.70
CA PHE A 305 3.35 -7.04 14.98
C PHE A 305 4.36 -8.20 14.92
N VAL A 306 5.54 -8.05 15.51
CA VAL A 306 6.54 -9.14 15.66
C VAL A 306 6.97 -9.25 17.13
N SER A 307 5.99 -9.11 18.03
CA SER A 307 6.19 -9.10 19.47
C SER A 307 5.04 -9.85 20.15
N HIS A 308 5.27 -11.13 20.43
CA HIS A 308 4.30 -12.03 21.04
C HIS A 308 3.68 -11.55 22.37
N PRO A 309 4.35 -10.78 23.26
CA PRO A 309 3.70 -10.22 24.46
C PRO A 309 2.48 -9.32 24.17
N ASN A 310 2.34 -8.83 22.94
CA ASN A 310 1.18 -8.04 22.53
C ASN A 310 -0.06 -8.89 22.20
N ILE A 311 0.09 -10.21 22.01
CA ILE A 311 -0.96 -11.08 21.48
C ILE A 311 -1.91 -11.59 22.58
N PRO A 312 -1.44 -12.13 23.72
CA PRO A 312 -2.34 -12.52 24.80
C PRO A 312 -3.32 -11.41 25.21
N PRO A 313 -2.89 -10.16 25.53
CA PRO A 313 -3.83 -9.11 25.91
C PRO A 313 -4.77 -8.68 24.77
N PHE A 314 -4.38 -8.90 23.50
CA PHE A 314 -5.25 -8.59 22.35
C PHE A 314 -6.41 -9.59 22.25
N VAL A 315 -6.17 -10.88 22.44
CA VAL A 315 -7.25 -11.90 22.36
C VAL A 315 -8.07 -11.99 23.65
N GLN A 316 -7.47 -11.63 24.79
CA GLN A 316 -8.06 -11.77 26.14
C GLN A 316 -8.79 -10.52 26.65
N TRP A 317 -9.01 -9.52 25.79
CA TRP A 317 -9.65 -8.26 26.20
C TRP A 317 -11.09 -8.43 26.71
N ASN A 318 -11.72 -9.59 26.46
CA ASN A 318 -13.08 -9.97 26.87
C ASN A 318 -13.14 -11.28 27.69
N ASP A 319 -12.07 -11.59 28.45
CA ASP A 319 -11.92 -12.86 29.18
C ASP A 319 -13.12 -13.23 30.08
N GLU A 320 -13.74 -12.27 30.76
CA GLU A 320 -14.90 -12.54 31.62
C GLU A 320 -16.09 -13.08 30.82
N GLY A 321 -16.37 -12.48 29.66
CA GLY A 321 -17.43 -12.95 28.75
C GLY A 321 -17.11 -14.32 28.17
N ILE A 322 -15.85 -14.60 27.86
CA ILE A 322 -15.39 -15.91 27.37
C ILE A 322 -15.56 -17.00 28.45
N VAL A 323 -15.33 -16.66 29.72
CA VAL A 323 -15.57 -17.58 30.84
C VAL A 323 -17.07 -17.90 30.98
N ILE A 324 -17.95 -16.90 30.87
CA ILE A 324 -19.41 -17.10 30.89
C ILE A 324 -19.82 -17.97 29.70
N ALA A 325 -19.34 -17.68 28.49
CA ALA A 325 -19.61 -18.45 27.29
C ALA A 325 -19.32 -19.94 27.48
N LYS A 326 -18.17 -20.26 28.08
CA LYS A 326 -17.78 -21.63 28.41
C LYS A 326 -18.71 -22.29 29.43
N GLN A 327 -19.19 -21.56 30.42
CA GLN A 327 -20.15 -22.07 31.42
C GLN A 327 -21.51 -22.42 30.79
N GLU A 328 -21.90 -21.68 29.76
CA GLU A 328 -23.13 -21.89 28.98
C GLU A 328 -22.95 -22.92 27.85
N ASP A 329 -21.75 -23.49 27.67
CA ASP A 329 -21.38 -24.39 26.55
C ASP A 329 -21.64 -23.76 25.15
N VAL A 330 -21.46 -22.44 25.05
CA VAL A 330 -21.61 -21.68 23.79
C VAL A 330 -20.22 -21.29 23.27
N PRO A 331 -19.82 -21.75 22.08
CA PRO A 331 -18.51 -21.41 21.52
C PRO A 331 -18.36 -19.91 21.19
N VAL A 332 -17.14 -19.39 21.34
CA VAL A 332 -16.83 -17.98 21.04
C VAL A 332 -16.13 -17.86 19.69
N LEU A 333 -16.50 -16.85 18.89
CA LEU A 333 -15.85 -16.49 17.63
C LEU A 333 -15.33 -15.05 17.66
N LEU A 334 -14.13 -14.83 17.11
CA LEU A 334 -13.62 -13.50 16.74
C LEU A 334 -14.00 -13.24 15.28
N THR A 335 -15.19 -12.69 15.05
CA THR A 335 -15.84 -12.66 13.72
C THR A 335 -15.29 -11.58 12.79
N GLU A 336 -14.51 -10.64 13.32
CA GLU A 336 -13.83 -9.63 12.54
C GLU A 336 -12.55 -9.17 13.24
N TYR A 337 -11.41 -9.35 12.57
CA TYR A 337 -10.15 -8.74 12.96
C TYR A 337 -9.23 -8.59 11.76
N ASN A 338 -8.29 -7.65 11.84
CA ASN A 338 -7.10 -7.60 11.00
C ASN A 338 -6.04 -6.73 11.71
N SER A 339 -4.90 -6.48 11.05
CA SER A 339 -3.76 -5.77 11.63
C SER A 339 -4.11 -4.37 12.17
N ILE A 340 -4.74 -3.52 11.37
CA ILE A 340 -5.00 -2.11 11.71
C ILE A 340 -6.34 -1.72 11.07
N SER A 341 -7.31 -1.23 11.85
CA SER A 341 -8.63 -0.85 11.30
C SER A 341 -8.58 0.46 10.50
N CYS A 342 -9.71 0.79 9.85
CA CYS A 342 -9.86 1.98 8.99
C CYS A 342 -8.90 2.02 7.78
N GLY A 343 -8.83 0.92 7.05
CA GLY A 343 -8.06 0.79 5.80
C GLY A 343 -6.60 0.35 5.98
N GLY A 344 -6.12 0.30 7.23
CA GLY A 344 -4.78 -0.15 7.59
C GLY A 344 -3.66 0.85 7.28
N ASP A 345 -2.46 0.56 7.78
CA ASP A 345 -1.28 1.38 7.49
C ASP A 345 -0.48 0.79 6.32
N PRO A 346 -0.21 1.54 5.24
CA PRO A 346 0.48 1.02 4.05
C PRO A 346 1.94 0.58 4.29
N ASN A 347 2.53 0.94 5.43
CA ASN A 347 3.88 0.52 5.81
C ASN A 347 3.90 -0.70 6.75
N VAL A 348 2.74 -1.15 7.23
CA VAL A 348 2.63 -2.23 8.22
C VAL A 348 1.63 -3.29 7.78
N SER A 349 0.38 -2.92 7.52
CA SER A 349 -0.69 -3.85 7.14
C SER A 349 -0.38 -4.80 5.97
N PRO A 350 0.32 -4.39 4.90
CA PRO A 350 0.61 -5.27 3.77
C PRO A 350 1.89 -6.11 3.93
N THR A 351 2.55 -6.12 5.08
CA THR A 351 3.90 -6.71 5.24
C THR A 351 3.92 -8.05 5.96
N PHE A 352 5.03 -8.79 5.81
CA PHE A 352 5.25 -10.11 6.38
C PHE A 352 5.16 -10.16 7.90
N SER A 353 5.46 -9.06 8.60
CA SER A 353 5.19 -8.96 10.05
C SER A 353 3.72 -9.25 10.38
N THR A 354 2.77 -8.79 9.56
CA THR A 354 1.35 -9.04 9.81
C THR A 354 0.92 -10.45 9.45
N THR A 355 1.62 -11.11 8.53
CA THR A 355 1.47 -12.55 8.29
C THR A 355 1.84 -13.36 9.54
N LEU A 356 3.02 -13.10 10.12
CA LEU A 356 3.45 -13.78 11.35
C LEU A 356 2.49 -13.48 12.51
N TRP A 357 2.12 -12.20 12.68
CA TRP A 357 1.13 -11.76 13.66
C TRP A 357 -0.21 -12.50 13.51
N ALA A 358 -0.73 -12.66 12.29
CA ALA A 358 -2.02 -13.29 12.07
C ALA A 358 -2.01 -14.80 12.42
N VAL A 359 -0.90 -15.50 12.15
CA VAL A 359 -0.74 -16.90 12.58
C VAL A 359 -0.66 -16.98 14.12
N ASP A 360 0.12 -16.10 14.75
CA ASP A 360 0.24 -16.02 16.22
C ASP A 360 -1.12 -15.74 16.88
N VAL A 361 -1.86 -14.73 16.40
CA VAL A 361 -3.23 -14.43 16.87
C VAL A 361 -4.16 -15.63 16.75
N ALA A 362 -4.17 -16.34 15.61
CA ALA A 362 -5.07 -17.47 15.42
C ALA A 362 -4.77 -18.61 16.42
N LEU A 363 -3.50 -18.92 16.63
CA LEU A 363 -3.08 -19.95 17.59
C LEU A 363 -3.30 -19.51 19.04
N GLN A 364 -3.06 -18.24 19.36
CA GLN A 364 -3.35 -17.69 20.69
C GLN A 364 -4.84 -17.68 20.99
N ALA A 365 -5.68 -17.32 20.01
CA ALA A 365 -7.13 -17.34 20.15
C ALA A 365 -7.62 -18.78 20.40
N ALA A 366 -7.10 -19.77 19.68
CA ALA A 366 -7.38 -21.18 19.97
C ALA A 366 -6.94 -21.60 21.39
N SER A 367 -5.81 -21.10 21.88
CA SER A 367 -5.40 -21.29 23.28
C SER A 367 -6.31 -20.53 24.28
N GLY A 368 -6.97 -19.47 23.83
CA GLY A 368 -7.85 -18.56 24.60
C GLY A 368 -9.35 -18.87 24.50
N ASN A 369 -9.74 -20.10 24.20
CA ASN A 369 -11.14 -20.57 24.06
C ASN A 369 -11.95 -20.01 22.86
N PHE A 370 -11.30 -19.47 21.83
CA PHE A 370 -11.98 -19.19 20.57
C PHE A 370 -12.06 -20.43 19.69
N THR A 371 -13.21 -20.68 19.08
CA THR A 371 -13.44 -21.81 18.15
C THR A 371 -13.35 -21.42 16.68
N GLY A 372 -13.16 -20.14 16.41
CA GLY A 372 -12.98 -19.59 15.07
C GLY A 372 -12.60 -18.11 15.12
N VAL A 373 -11.73 -17.69 14.21
CA VAL A 373 -11.32 -16.30 14.03
C VAL A 373 -11.36 -15.94 12.54
N TYR A 374 -11.71 -14.71 12.19
CA TYR A 374 -11.98 -14.33 10.80
C TYR A 374 -11.21 -13.07 10.38
N LEU A 375 -10.27 -13.24 9.44
CA LEU A 375 -9.54 -12.11 8.87
C LEU A 375 -10.46 -11.30 7.96
N HIS A 376 -10.60 -10.01 8.25
CA HIS A 376 -11.49 -9.13 7.52
C HIS A 376 -10.83 -8.57 6.25
N THR A 377 -11.58 -8.55 5.14
CA THR A 377 -11.20 -7.96 3.85
C THR A 377 -12.32 -7.05 3.35
N ARG A 378 -11.92 -5.97 2.66
CA ARG A 378 -12.78 -4.86 2.27
C ARG A 378 -12.55 -4.46 0.81
N GLU A 379 -12.99 -3.26 0.44
CA GLU A 379 -12.84 -2.71 -0.90
C GLU A 379 -11.39 -2.55 -1.39
N LEU A 380 -11.26 -2.30 -2.69
CA LEU A 380 -10.00 -1.94 -3.35
C LEU A 380 -9.30 -0.78 -2.64
N GLY A 381 -8.00 -0.93 -2.39
CA GLY A 381 -7.14 0.08 -1.76
C GLY A 381 -6.93 -0.14 -0.26
N VAL A 382 -7.68 -1.05 0.37
CA VAL A 382 -7.48 -1.41 1.78
C VAL A 382 -6.21 -2.24 1.95
N THR A 383 -5.30 -1.73 2.79
CA THR A 383 -3.91 -2.20 2.85
C THR A 383 -3.73 -3.55 3.54
N TYR A 384 -4.74 -4.03 4.27
CA TYR A 384 -4.75 -5.33 4.93
C TYR A 384 -5.51 -6.42 4.17
N ASN A 385 -6.00 -6.14 2.95
CA ASN A 385 -6.72 -7.11 2.13
C ASN A 385 -5.86 -8.36 1.85
N LEU A 386 -6.51 -9.53 1.84
CA LEU A 386 -5.84 -10.81 1.59
C LEU A 386 -5.48 -10.98 0.11
N PHE A 387 -6.30 -10.42 -0.76
CA PHE A 387 -6.15 -10.45 -2.21
C PHE A 387 -6.89 -9.25 -2.78
N GLU A 388 -6.48 -8.82 -3.97
CA GLU A 388 -6.98 -7.57 -4.55
C GLU A 388 -6.94 -7.64 -6.09
N PRO A 389 -8.04 -7.35 -6.80
CA PRO A 389 -8.02 -7.23 -8.25
C PRO A 389 -7.26 -5.96 -8.71
N PRO A 390 -6.87 -5.84 -10.00
CA PRO A 390 -6.21 -4.63 -10.50
C PRO A 390 -7.08 -3.36 -10.40
N SER A 391 -8.38 -3.52 -10.61
CA SER A 391 -9.41 -2.49 -10.53
C SER A 391 -10.78 -3.16 -10.38
N GLU A 392 -11.81 -2.39 -10.06
CA GLU A 392 -13.19 -2.89 -10.02
C GLU A 392 -13.67 -3.36 -11.40
N GLU A 393 -13.22 -2.73 -12.50
CA GLU A 393 -13.59 -3.13 -13.86
C GLU A 393 -12.78 -4.33 -14.39
N GLU A 394 -11.59 -4.57 -13.84
CA GLU A 394 -10.68 -5.65 -14.26
C GLU A 394 -10.69 -6.82 -13.27
N TYR A 395 -11.77 -7.02 -12.51
CA TYR A 395 -11.89 -8.10 -11.54
C TYR A 395 -11.80 -9.51 -12.15
N LEU A 396 -12.13 -9.66 -13.44
CA LEU A 396 -11.94 -10.91 -14.20
C LEU A 396 -10.50 -11.12 -14.70
N SER A 397 -9.60 -10.15 -14.50
CA SER A 397 -8.19 -10.25 -14.89
C SER A 397 -7.45 -11.35 -14.13
N SER A 398 -6.37 -11.85 -14.73
CA SER A 398 -5.42 -12.74 -14.07
C SER A 398 -4.46 -12.01 -13.13
N ASP A 399 -4.44 -10.68 -13.12
CA ASP A 399 -3.36 -9.90 -12.50
C ASP A 399 -3.67 -9.45 -11.07
N TRP A 400 -4.31 -10.32 -10.29
CA TRP A 400 -4.62 -10.03 -8.89
C TRP A 400 -3.33 -9.94 -8.06
N LYS A 401 -3.37 -9.11 -7.02
CA LYS A 401 -2.33 -9.00 -6.03
C LYS A 401 -2.68 -9.88 -4.83
N THR A 402 -1.73 -10.71 -4.39
CA THR A 402 -1.83 -11.42 -3.11
C THR A 402 -1.32 -10.50 -1.99
N GLY A 403 -2.13 -10.28 -0.96
CA GLY A 403 -1.70 -9.61 0.27
C GLY A 403 -0.83 -10.55 1.12
N ALA A 404 0.17 -10.00 1.83
CA ALA A 404 1.08 -10.78 2.65
C ALA A 404 0.36 -11.68 3.68
N ILE A 405 -0.70 -11.15 4.29
CA ILE A 405 -1.45 -11.82 5.35
C ILE A 405 -2.20 -13.07 4.84
N TYR A 406 -2.46 -13.21 3.53
CA TYR A 406 -3.06 -14.41 2.95
C TYR A 406 -2.30 -15.69 3.31
N TYR A 407 -0.96 -15.64 3.36
CA TYR A 407 -0.16 -16.82 3.68
C TYR A 407 -0.45 -17.38 5.09
N ALA A 408 -0.98 -16.57 6.02
CA ALA A 408 -1.42 -17.05 7.32
C ALA A 408 -2.54 -18.09 7.20
N THR A 409 -3.43 -17.94 6.21
CA THR A 409 -4.53 -18.89 5.94
C THR A 409 -4.00 -20.26 5.54
N LEU A 410 -2.94 -20.32 4.72
CA LEU A 410 -2.32 -21.58 4.30
C LEU A 410 -1.63 -22.29 5.47
N VAL A 411 -0.92 -21.52 6.31
CA VAL A 411 -0.19 -22.05 7.47
C VAL A 411 -1.13 -22.62 8.51
N VAL A 412 -2.16 -21.86 8.91
CA VAL A 412 -3.09 -22.28 9.97
C VAL A 412 -3.91 -23.50 9.53
N ALA A 413 -4.33 -23.55 8.26
CA ALA A 413 -5.05 -24.69 7.69
C ALA A 413 -4.24 -26.01 7.78
N GLU A 414 -2.91 -25.95 7.60
CA GLU A 414 -2.04 -27.14 7.71
C GLU A 414 -1.59 -27.45 9.15
N THR A 415 -1.74 -26.49 10.06
CA THR A 415 -1.25 -26.63 11.46
C THR A 415 -2.23 -27.44 12.31
N ILE A 416 -3.52 -27.15 12.20
CA ILE A 416 -4.58 -27.78 13.00
C ILE A 416 -5.08 -29.05 12.31
N SER A 417 -5.49 -30.07 13.08
CA SER A 417 -5.99 -31.30 12.50
C SER A 417 -7.45 -31.22 12.07
N SER A 418 -7.82 -32.15 11.19
CA SER A 418 -9.17 -32.29 10.64
C SER A 418 -10.22 -32.73 11.63
N ASN A 419 -9.83 -33.40 12.71
CA ASN A 419 -10.78 -33.94 13.68
C ASN A 419 -10.98 -32.96 14.83
N SER A 420 -9.90 -32.71 15.57
CA SER A 420 -9.84 -31.68 16.60
C SER A 420 -8.40 -31.53 17.07
N SER A 421 -8.01 -30.33 17.47
CA SER A 421 -6.75 -30.09 18.14
C SER A 421 -6.93 -29.21 19.36
N VAL A 422 -6.02 -29.37 20.32
CA VAL A 422 -5.80 -28.43 21.42
C VAL A 422 -4.50 -27.68 21.12
N VAL A 423 -4.55 -26.36 21.21
CA VAL A 423 -3.39 -25.48 21.04
C VAL A 423 -2.93 -24.99 22.41
N VAL A 424 -1.63 -25.10 22.68
CA VAL A 424 -1.02 -24.64 23.93
C VAL A 424 0.17 -23.75 23.62
N ASP A 425 0.12 -22.50 24.08
CA ASP A 425 1.26 -21.59 24.09
C ASP A 425 2.36 -22.14 25.02
N LEU A 426 3.58 -22.23 24.49
CA LEU A 426 4.74 -22.78 25.19
C LEU A 426 5.44 -21.74 26.07
N ASN A 427 5.09 -20.45 25.97
CA ASN A 427 5.73 -19.33 26.66
C ASN A 427 7.27 -19.39 26.55
N LEU A 428 7.76 -19.68 25.34
CA LEU A 428 9.18 -19.86 25.07
C LEU A 428 9.94 -18.60 25.43
N ASP A 429 10.99 -18.71 26.25
CA ASP A 429 11.78 -17.55 26.70
C ASP A 429 10.96 -16.46 27.42
N ASN A 430 9.87 -16.86 28.10
CA ASN A 430 8.89 -15.96 28.71
C ASN A 430 8.19 -15.04 27.69
N SER A 431 8.01 -15.51 26.45
CA SER A 431 7.42 -14.76 25.35
C SER A 431 6.07 -14.13 25.68
N MET A 432 5.26 -14.71 26.56
CA MET A 432 3.95 -14.15 26.90
C MET A 432 4.03 -12.81 27.65
N THR A 433 5.18 -12.51 28.26
CA THR A 433 5.34 -11.34 29.16
C THR A 433 6.58 -10.50 28.89
N SER A 434 7.60 -11.05 28.22
CA SER A 434 8.88 -10.40 27.97
C SER A 434 8.95 -9.77 26.58
N TYR A 435 9.01 -8.43 26.51
CA TYR A 435 9.23 -7.68 25.26
C TYR A 435 10.64 -7.84 24.66
N ASP A 436 11.56 -8.46 25.41
CA ASP A 436 12.89 -8.82 24.91
C ASP A 436 12.90 -10.18 24.20
N ALA A 437 11.82 -10.97 24.31
CA ALA A 437 11.72 -12.26 23.64
C ALA A 437 11.57 -12.07 22.12
N SER A 438 12.45 -12.72 21.35
CA SER A 438 12.40 -12.73 19.88
C SER A 438 11.82 -14.03 19.32
N VAL A 439 11.17 -14.83 20.17
CA VAL A 439 10.60 -16.13 19.81
C VAL A 439 9.22 -16.28 20.41
N ALA A 440 8.44 -17.18 19.83
CA ALA A 440 7.22 -17.73 20.42
C ALA A 440 7.06 -19.17 19.95
N GLY A 441 6.19 -19.94 20.60
CA GLY A 441 5.90 -21.27 20.11
C GLY A 441 4.66 -21.89 20.69
N TYR A 442 4.09 -22.83 19.94
CA TYR A 442 2.87 -23.55 20.28
C TYR A 442 3.09 -25.04 20.15
N ALA A 443 2.50 -25.81 21.07
CA ALA A 443 2.32 -27.25 20.96
C ALA A 443 0.89 -27.57 20.53
N ILE A 444 0.76 -28.45 19.55
CA ILE A 444 -0.51 -28.91 18.98
C ILE A 444 -0.73 -30.37 19.36
N TYR A 445 -1.86 -30.65 20.00
CA TYR A 445 -2.29 -31.99 20.37
C TYR A 445 -3.49 -32.39 19.52
N ASP A 446 -3.44 -33.52 18.83
CA ASP A 446 -4.50 -33.95 17.91
C ASP A 446 -5.39 -35.04 18.51
N GLY A 447 -6.68 -34.95 18.15
CA GLY A 447 -7.72 -35.93 18.46
C GLY A 447 -8.24 -35.89 19.91
N PRO A 448 -9.26 -36.72 20.22
CA PRO A 448 -9.79 -36.84 21.58
C PRO A 448 -8.75 -37.36 22.58
N ASP A 449 -7.76 -38.12 22.10
CA ASP A 449 -6.70 -38.71 22.92
C ASP A 449 -5.53 -37.75 23.21
N LEU A 450 -5.58 -36.52 22.69
CA LEU A 450 -4.57 -35.47 22.91
C LEU A 450 -3.15 -35.92 22.56
N THR A 451 -3.01 -36.55 21.40
CA THR A 451 -1.71 -37.04 20.92
C THR A 451 -0.79 -35.88 20.58
N LYS A 452 0.46 -35.91 21.06
CA LYS A 452 1.48 -34.89 20.72
C LYS A 452 1.72 -34.93 19.20
N SER A 453 1.37 -33.85 18.49
CA SER A 453 1.31 -33.85 17.02
C SER A 453 2.32 -32.90 16.38
N LYS A 454 2.26 -31.61 16.71
CA LYS A 454 3.09 -30.60 16.05
C LYS A 454 3.65 -29.55 17.01
N PHE A 455 4.72 -28.90 16.58
CA PHE A 455 5.12 -27.59 17.08
C PHE A 455 4.91 -26.53 16.00
N VAL A 456 4.62 -25.30 16.43
CA VAL A 456 4.78 -24.09 15.61
C VAL A 456 5.78 -23.20 16.34
N LEU A 457 6.90 -22.85 15.71
CA LEU A 457 7.99 -22.12 16.35
C LEU A 457 8.30 -20.86 15.54
N PHE A 458 8.22 -19.71 16.20
CA PHE A 458 8.41 -18.39 15.60
C PHE A 458 9.81 -17.86 15.88
N ASN A 459 10.40 -17.24 14.87
CA ASN A 459 11.58 -16.41 14.99
C ASN A 459 11.24 -14.98 14.53
N TYR A 460 11.07 -14.08 15.49
CA TYR A 460 10.79 -12.68 15.27
C TYR A 460 12.04 -11.83 15.07
N ASP A 461 13.25 -12.38 15.20
CA ASP A 461 14.47 -11.61 14.97
C ASP A 461 14.59 -11.18 13.51
N TYR A 462 15.06 -9.95 13.29
CA TYR A 462 15.33 -9.38 11.98
C TYR A 462 16.44 -8.33 12.08
N PRO A 463 17.19 -8.04 10.99
CA PRO A 463 18.26 -7.06 11.03
C PRO A 463 17.72 -5.66 11.36
N ARG A 464 18.11 -5.09 12.51
CA ARG A 464 17.69 -3.73 12.93
C ARG A 464 18.70 -2.70 12.44
N ALA A 465 18.24 -1.65 11.75
CA ALA A 465 19.08 -0.61 11.13
C ALA A 465 19.91 0.27 12.09
N ASN A 466 19.89 0.01 13.41
CA ASN A 466 20.49 0.84 14.46
C ASN A 466 21.61 0.16 15.27
N THR A 467 22.04 -1.05 14.92
CA THR A 467 23.27 -1.63 15.47
C THR A 467 24.44 -1.22 14.59
N ASP A 468 25.55 -0.77 15.22
CA ASP A 468 26.75 -0.23 14.57
C ASP A 468 27.11 -0.94 13.25
N GLU A 469 27.58 -0.17 12.26
CA GLU A 469 27.97 -0.61 10.90
C GLU A 469 29.00 -1.75 10.86
N SER A 470 29.50 -2.22 12.00
CA SER A 470 30.32 -3.44 12.14
C SER A 470 29.52 -4.76 12.18
N ASP A 471 28.19 -4.74 12.36
CA ASP A 471 27.37 -5.95 12.60
C ASP A 471 26.34 -6.25 11.50
N ALA A 472 26.49 -5.65 10.32
CA ALA A 472 25.65 -5.85 9.13
C ALA A 472 25.74 -7.26 8.50
N THR A 473 26.27 -8.25 9.24
CA THR A 473 26.33 -9.68 8.88
C THR A 473 25.70 -10.59 9.93
N SER A 474 24.86 -10.04 10.81
CA SER A 474 24.22 -10.81 11.87
C SER A 474 23.21 -11.81 11.29
N ASN A 475 23.59 -13.09 11.31
CA ASN A 475 22.73 -14.22 11.02
C ASN A 475 21.58 -14.26 12.05
N THR A 476 20.38 -13.80 11.67
CA THR A 476 19.17 -13.73 12.54
C THR A 476 18.50 -15.10 12.72
N THR A 477 19.27 -16.18 12.73
CA THR A 477 18.75 -17.55 12.87
C THR A 477 18.55 -17.93 14.33
N GLN A 478 17.37 -18.46 14.65
CA GLN A 478 17.06 -19.07 15.93
C GLN A 478 17.15 -20.59 15.81
N THR A 479 17.79 -21.27 16.76
CA THR A 479 17.84 -22.74 16.80
C THR A 479 17.06 -23.27 17.99
N PHE A 480 16.07 -24.11 17.70
CA PHE A 480 15.25 -24.81 18.69
C PHE A 480 15.74 -26.24 18.84
N VAL A 481 16.00 -26.67 20.07
CA VAL A 481 16.43 -28.05 20.37
C VAL A 481 15.20 -28.83 20.83
N LEU A 482 14.79 -29.80 20.03
CA LEU A 482 13.68 -30.69 20.36
C LEU A 482 14.19 -31.87 21.20
N PRO A 483 13.40 -32.34 22.18
CA PRO A 483 13.83 -33.38 23.10
C PRO A 483 13.87 -34.74 22.40
N GLY A 484 14.81 -35.60 22.85
CA GLY A 484 14.85 -36.99 22.41
C GLY A 484 13.68 -37.82 22.91
N ASN A 485 13.43 -38.94 22.25
CA ASN A 485 12.28 -39.83 22.46
C ASN A 485 10.90 -39.19 22.20
N LEU A 486 10.84 -38.00 21.58
CA LEU A 486 9.57 -37.40 21.17
C LEU A 486 9.03 -38.04 19.89
N SER A 487 9.90 -38.25 18.90
CA SER A 487 9.64 -39.04 17.70
C SER A 487 10.98 -39.49 17.08
N ASP A 488 10.97 -40.61 16.36
CA ASP A 488 12.15 -41.10 15.63
C ASP A 488 12.54 -40.16 14.48
N SER A 489 11.56 -39.51 13.87
CA SER A 489 11.77 -38.54 12.79
C SER A 489 10.76 -37.40 12.87
N ILE A 490 11.16 -36.23 12.39
CA ILE A 490 10.30 -35.06 12.28
C ILE A 490 10.27 -34.56 10.84
N GLY A 491 9.18 -33.91 10.44
CA GLY A 491 9.07 -33.17 9.19
C GLY A 491 8.92 -31.69 9.48
N VAL A 492 9.48 -30.81 8.65
CA VAL A 492 9.35 -29.36 8.84
C VAL A 492 8.94 -28.63 7.57
N ARG A 493 8.16 -27.56 7.75
CA ARG A 493 7.82 -26.58 6.71
C ARG A 493 8.05 -25.18 7.22
N TYR A 494 8.57 -24.34 6.34
CA TYR A 494 8.95 -22.97 6.66
C TYR A 494 8.00 -21.96 6.02
N LEU A 495 7.60 -20.96 6.81
CA LEU A 495 7.08 -19.70 6.30
C LEU A 495 8.20 -18.66 6.44
N ILE A 496 8.68 -18.15 5.31
CA ILE A 496 9.85 -17.27 5.26
C ILE A 496 9.66 -16.13 4.27
N ALA A 497 10.33 -15.01 4.57
CA ALA A 497 10.51 -13.87 3.70
C ALA A 497 11.86 -13.19 4.04
N ASP A 498 12.38 -12.36 3.13
CA ASP A 498 13.69 -11.73 3.32
C ASP A 498 13.74 -10.76 4.51
N ASN A 499 12.61 -10.15 4.87
CA ASN A 499 12.52 -9.20 5.98
C ASN A 499 11.05 -8.98 6.40
N ILE A 500 10.85 -8.32 7.56
CA ILE A 500 9.51 -8.09 8.13
C ILE A 500 8.63 -7.12 7.32
N THR A 501 9.24 -6.31 6.44
CA THR A 501 8.55 -5.36 5.54
C THR A 501 8.21 -5.97 4.17
N GLU A 502 8.61 -7.21 3.89
CA GLU A 502 8.33 -7.88 2.62
C GLU A 502 6.82 -8.02 2.40
N GLN A 503 6.33 -7.78 1.19
CA GLN A 503 4.89 -7.80 0.90
C GLN A 503 4.51 -8.88 -0.12
N THR A 504 5.49 -9.40 -0.88
CA THR A 504 5.25 -10.17 -2.11
C THR A 504 6.03 -11.48 -2.14
N ALA A 505 7.33 -11.45 -1.83
CA ALA A 505 8.21 -12.61 -1.88
C ALA A 505 8.13 -13.41 -0.57
N ILE A 506 6.93 -13.89 -0.25
CA ILE A 506 6.66 -14.74 0.91
C ILE A 506 6.48 -16.16 0.42
N SER A 507 7.15 -17.12 1.07
CA SER A 507 7.06 -18.52 0.71
C SER A 507 6.55 -19.33 1.91
N TRP A 508 5.53 -20.15 1.66
CA TRP A 508 5.11 -21.21 2.57
C TRP A 508 5.48 -22.57 1.98
N ALA A 509 6.28 -23.34 2.70
CA ALA A 509 6.73 -24.66 2.27
C ALA A 509 7.36 -24.67 0.86
N GLY A 510 8.12 -23.63 0.51
CA GLY A 510 8.75 -23.50 -0.81
C GLY A 510 7.80 -23.06 -1.94
N GLN A 511 6.54 -22.76 -1.63
CA GLN A 511 5.55 -22.27 -2.59
C GLN A 511 5.25 -20.78 -2.40
N THR A 512 5.09 -20.08 -3.52
CA THR A 512 4.60 -18.69 -3.57
C THR A 512 3.26 -18.65 -4.31
N VAL A 513 2.49 -17.58 -4.16
CA VAL A 513 1.22 -17.36 -4.86
C VAL A 513 1.45 -16.43 -6.04
N GLY A 514 1.06 -16.86 -7.23
CA GLY A 514 1.12 -16.09 -8.46
C GLY A 514 -0.02 -15.07 -8.56
N VAL A 515 0.06 -14.21 -9.58
CA VAL A 515 -0.90 -13.10 -9.78
C VAL A 515 -2.34 -13.57 -9.97
N ASN A 516 -2.56 -14.76 -10.52
CA ASN A 516 -3.90 -15.33 -10.68
C ASN A 516 -4.33 -16.15 -9.46
N GLY A 517 -3.72 -15.96 -8.28
CA GLY A 517 -3.96 -16.75 -7.09
C GLY A 517 -3.45 -18.19 -7.15
N ALA A 518 -2.79 -18.63 -8.23
CA ALA A 518 -2.29 -20.00 -8.33
C ALA A 518 -0.99 -20.19 -7.55
N LEU A 519 -0.82 -21.34 -6.91
CA LEU A 519 0.44 -21.70 -6.25
C LEU A 519 1.53 -22.01 -7.27
N GLN A 520 2.72 -21.51 -7.01
CA GLN A 520 3.94 -21.69 -7.78
C GLN A 520 5.00 -22.38 -6.93
N GLY A 521 5.84 -23.21 -7.55
CA GLY A 521 6.85 -24.00 -6.85
C GLY A 521 6.33 -25.37 -6.41
N VAL A 522 7.15 -26.07 -5.63
CA VAL A 522 6.85 -27.41 -5.12
C VAL A 522 6.67 -27.30 -3.61
N GLN A 523 5.65 -27.96 -3.07
CA GLN A 523 5.49 -28.05 -1.62
C GLN A 523 6.62 -28.91 -1.05
N LEU A 524 7.46 -28.30 -0.22
CA LEU A 524 8.60 -28.94 0.43
C LEU A 524 8.22 -29.40 1.84
N MET A 525 8.83 -30.50 2.27
CA MET A 525 8.90 -30.91 3.66
C MET A 525 10.28 -31.52 3.89
N ASP A 526 11.07 -30.92 4.78
CA ASP A 526 12.37 -31.47 5.13
C ASP A 526 12.21 -32.46 6.29
N VAL A 527 12.71 -33.69 6.14
CA VAL A 527 12.58 -34.75 7.14
C VAL A 527 13.93 -35.01 7.81
N PHE A 528 13.94 -35.01 9.15
CA PHE A 528 15.14 -35.24 9.96
C PHE A 528 14.94 -36.41 10.92
N ASN A 529 16.03 -37.14 11.22
CA ASN A 529 16.04 -38.06 12.35
C ASN A 529 16.07 -37.26 13.66
N CYS A 530 15.20 -37.58 14.61
CA CYS A 530 15.08 -36.91 15.90
C CYS A 530 15.00 -37.88 17.10
N SER A 531 15.38 -39.15 16.92
CA SER A 531 15.21 -40.18 17.97
C SER A 531 15.91 -39.83 19.28
N ASN A 532 17.08 -39.20 19.21
CA ASN A 532 17.88 -38.74 20.36
C ASN A 532 17.78 -37.23 20.59
N GLY A 533 16.79 -36.56 19.98
CA GLY A 533 16.65 -35.12 19.94
C GLY A 533 17.33 -34.55 18.69
N CYS A 534 16.90 -33.36 18.28
CA CYS A 534 17.36 -32.73 17.06
C CYS A 534 17.24 -31.20 17.13
N ASN A 535 17.96 -30.53 16.24
CA ASN A 535 17.95 -29.08 16.14
C ASN A 535 17.12 -28.65 14.93
N VAL A 536 16.18 -27.75 15.15
CA VAL A 536 15.42 -27.08 14.08
C VAL A 536 15.85 -25.61 14.05
N THR A 537 16.50 -25.20 12.97
CA THR A 537 16.93 -23.82 12.77
C THR A 537 15.92 -23.07 11.90
N VAL A 538 15.53 -21.88 12.34
CA VAL A 538 14.53 -21.02 11.70
C VAL A 538 15.18 -19.68 11.35
N PRO A 539 15.24 -19.28 10.06
CA PRO A 539 15.66 -17.95 9.67
C PRO A 539 14.73 -16.87 10.24
N GLY A 540 15.29 -15.74 10.65
CA GLY A 540 14.54 -14.61 11.17
C GLY A 540 14.49 -13.48 10.14
N PRO A 541 13.31 -12.93 9.80
CA PRO A 541 12.01 -13.28 10.36
C PRO A 541 11.41 -14.53 9.69
N GLY A 542 10.69 -15.35 10.46
CA GLY A 542 10.01 -16.51 9.92
C GLY A 542 9.38 -17.40 11.00
N LEU A 543 8.69 -18.44 10.56
CA LEU A 543 8.25 -19.52 11.44
C LEU A 543 8.45 -20.88 10.78
N VAL A 544 8.43 -21.92 11.60
CA VAL A 544 8.44 -23.32 11.16
C VAL A 544 7.29 -24.08 11.82
N VAL A 545 6.62 -24.93 11.06
CA VAL A 545 5.75 -25.97 11.60
C VAL A 545 6.53 -27.28 11.58
N VAL A 546 6.55 -27.99 12.71
CA VAL A 546 7.25 -29.26 12.90
C VAL A 546 6.23 -30.36 13.15
N TRP A 547 6.19 -31.36 12.27
CA TRP A 547 5.37 -32.57 12.41
C TRP A 547 6.17 -33.66 13.13
N LEU A 548 5.58 -34.26 14.16
CA LEU A 548 6.17 -35.39 14.87
C LEU A 548 5.94 -36.73 14.16
N ASP A 549 4.97 -36.80 13.26
CA ASP A 549 4.74 -37.94 12.37
C ASP A 549 4.75 -37.47 10.91
N PRO A 550 5.94 -37.27 10.32
CA PRO A 550 6.06 -36.79 8.96
C PRO A 550 5.54 -37.80 7.92
N GLU A 551 5.51 -39.10 8.21
CA GLU A 551 5.07 -40.09 7.22
C GLU A 551 3.56 -40.02 6.97
N SER A 552 2.75 -39.86 8.02
CA SER A 552 1.30 -39.68 7.84
C SER A 552 0.97 -38.37 7.13
N ASP A 553 1.72 -37.29 7.40
CA ASP A 553 1.57 -36.06 6.63
C ASP A 553 2.02 -36.26 5.20
N LEU A 554 3.18 -36.86 4.93
CA LEU A 554 3.66 -37.10 3.57
C LEU A 554 2.68 -37.92 2.71
N GLN A 555 1.98 -38.88 3.32
CA GLN A 555 0.88 -39.60 2.67
C GLN A 555 -0.32 -38.70 2.34
N ARG A 556 -0.60 -37.69 3.19
CA ARG A 556 -1.49 -36.57 2.83
C ARG A 556 -0.85 -35.69 1.76
N THR A 557 0.44 -35.37 1.76
CA THR A 557 1.07 -34.40 0.82
C THR A 557 1.07 -34.80 -0.65
N ASN A 558 0.65 -36.03 -0.98
CA ASN A 558 0.16 -36.36 -2.32
C ASN A 558 -1.14 -35.59 -2.70
N ILE A 559 -1.65 -34.70 -1.83
CA ILE A 559 -2.78 -33.79 -2.03
C ILE A 559 -2.62 -32.92 -3.30
N TYR A 560 -1.40 -32.70 -3.79
CA TYR A 560 -1.20 -32.13 -5.13
C TYR A 560 -1.34 -33.17 -6.26
N VAL A 561 -2.49 -33.85 -6.29
CA VAL A 561 -3.09 -34.37 -7.52
C VAL A 561 -4.47 -33.75 -7.63
N GLY A 562 -4.49 -32.48 -8.05
CA GLY A 562 -5.72 -31.71 -8.18
C GLY A 562 -5.44 -30.22 -8.27
N ASN A 563 -4.94 -29.79 -9.44
CA ASN A 563 -4.98 -28.43 -9.97
C ASN A 563 -5.25 -27.27 -8.97
N SER A 564 -4.23 -26.46 -8.70
CA SER A 564 -4.40 -25.00 -8.46
C SER A 564 -4.90 -24.27 -9.74
N THR A 565 -5.79 -24.92 -10.50
CA THR A 565 -6.22 -24.59 -11.85
C THR A 565 -7.60 -25.21 -12.10
N ILE A 566 -8.62 -24.68 -11.44
CA ILE A 566 -10.03 -24.96 -11.80
C ILE A 566 -10.31 -24.50 -13.26
N ALA A 567 -9.46 -23.63 -13.83
CA ALA A 567 -9.43 -23.33 -15.26
C ALA A 567 -8.16 -23.89 -15.91
N ASP A 568 -8.15 -25.20 -16.19
CA ASP A 568 -7.74 -25.79 -17.49
C ASP A 568 -7.77 -27.32 -17.40
N VAL A 569 -8.91 -27.90 -17.76
CA VAL A 569 -9.01 -29.31 -18.12
C VAL A 569 -8.37 -29.48 -19.49
N TYR A 570 -7.06 -29.72 -19.54
CA TYR A 570 -6.41 -30.21 -20.76
C TYR A 570 -6.65 -31.73 -20.90
N THR A 571 -7.51 -32.12 -21.84
CA THR A 571 -7.77 -33.52 -22.21
C THR A 571 -6.70 -34.01 -23.20
N GLY A 572 -5.52 -34.34 -22.70
CA GLY A 572 -4.46 -35.02 -23.44
C GLY A 572 -4.08 -36.36 -22.80
N PRO A 573 -3.65 -37.39 -23.55
CA PRO A 573 -3.39 -38.71 -22.98
C PRO A 573 -2.20 -38.70 -22.00
N LEU A 574 -2.41 -39.29 -20.83
CA LEU A 574 -1.38 -39.61 -19.83
C LEU A 574 -0.47 -40.73 -20.34
N GLU A 575 0.79 -40.42 -20.64
CA GLU A 575 1.85 -41.43 -20.74
C GLU A 575 3.07 -41.11 -19.86
N THR A 576 3.21 -41.92 -18.81
CA THR A 576 4.45 -42.39 -18.16
C THR A 576 5.22 -41.44 -17.24
N SER A 577 4.79 -41.45 -15.98
CA SER A 577 5.57 -41.18 -14.78
C SER A 577 6.67 -42.24 -14.58
N ALA A 578 7.93 -41.93 -14.91
CA ALA A 578 9.10 -42.70 -14.43
C ALA A 578 10.45 -41.96 -14.49
N ALA A 579 10.54 -40.79 -15.15
CA ALA A 579 11.83 -40.14 -15.41
C ALA A 579 12.23 -38.99 -14.45
N ALA A 580 11.39 -38.60 -13.50
CA ALA A 580 11.66 -37.43 -12.64
C ALA A 580 12.38 -37.75 -11.31
N MET A 581 12.73 -39.02 -11.04
CA MET A 581 13.21 -39.45 -9.72
C MET A 581 14.71 -39.75 -9.65
N GLN A 582 15.55 -39.07 -10.45
CA GLN A 582 16.99 -39.39 -10.46
C GLN A 582 17.97 -38.25 -10.80
N VAL A 583 17.79 -37.03 -10.26
CA VAL A 583 18.89 -36.02 -10.26
C VAL A 583 18.84 -35.13 -9.02
N LEU A 584 19.06 -35.67 -7.82
CA LEU A 584 19.54 -34.90 -6.66
C LEU A 584 20.22 -35.84 -5.65
N HIS A 585 21.47 -36.23 -5.94
CA HIS A 585 22.47 -36.63 -4.94
C HIS A 585 23.80 -36.87 -5.67
N ASP A 586 24.70 -35.88 -5.70
CA ASP A 586 26.04 -36.05 -5.15
C ASP A 586 26.99 -34.86 -5.44
N SER A 587 27.75 -34.55 -4.38
CA SER A 587 29.14 -34.07 -4.40
C SER A 587 29.44 -32.58 -4.61
N ARG A 588 29.64 -31.89 -3.49
CA ARG A 588 30.67 -30.85 -3.33
C ARG A 588 32.05 -31.50 -3.10
N CYS A 589 33.08 -30.85 -3.65
CA CYS A 589 34.52 -30.94 -3.37
C CYS A 589 35.34 -32.10 -3.99
N HIS A 590 36.18 -31.79 -4.98
CA HIS A 590 37.67 -31.90 -4.96
C HIS A 590 38.27 -31.27 -6.23
N GLY A 591 39.52 -30.82 -6.14
CA GLY A 591 40.08 -29.77 -6.99
C GLY A 591 40.82 -30.17 -8.27
N SER A 592 41.05 -29.12 -9.07
CA SER A 592 42.22 -28.81 -9.91
C SER A 592 42.07 -28.86 -11.45
N ALA A 593 42.69 -27.83 -12.05
CA ALA A 593 43.20 -27.67 -13.42
C ALA A 593 42.26 -27.18 -14.54
N LEU A 594 42.18 -25.84 -14.62
CA LEU A 594 42.23 -24.97 -15.81
C LEU A 594 41.92 -25.58 -17.20
N THR A 595 40.88 -25.07 -17.87
CA THR A 595 41.05 -24.18 -19.04
C THR A 595 39.79 -23.34 -19.27
N ARG A 596 40.04 -22.06 -19.54
CA ARG A 596 39.08 -20.95 -19.75
C ARG A 596 38.18 -21.17 -20.97
N SER A 597 36.89 -20.91 -20.78
CA SER A 597 36.05 -20.16 -21.72
C SER A 597 35.14 -19.24 -20.91
N TYR A 598 35.24 -17.93 -21.12
CA TYR A 598 34.37 -16.93 -20.49
C TYR A 598 32.96 -17.01 -21.10
N PRO A 599 31.87 -17.00 -20.29
CA PRO A 599 30.55 -16.60 -20.76
C PRO A 599 30.43 -15.07 -20.71
N GLU A 600 30.08 -14.46 -21.85
CA GLU A 600 29.56 -13.10 -21.94
C GLU A 600 28.13 -13.03 -21.36
N ASP A 601 27.80 -11.84 -20.87
CA ASP A 601 26.49 -11.29 -20.46
C ASP A 601 25.89 -11.76 -19.12
N MET A 602 26.38 -11.13 -18.06
CA MET A 602 25.73 -11.08 -16.75
C MET A 602 24.49 -10.18 -16.85
N GLU A 603 23.28 -10.75 -16.84
CA GLU A 603 22.04 -9.96 -16.80
C GLU A 603 21.95 -9.20 -15.47
N ILE A 604 21.99 -7.87 -15.53
CA ILE A 604 21.87 -7.01 -14.35
C ILE A 604 20.38 -6.80 -14.06
N THR A 605 19.92 -7.36 -12.94
CA THR A 605 18.54 -7.23 -12.46
C THR A 605 18.54 -6.50 -11.13
N PHE A 606 17.74 -5.44 -11.01
CA PHE A 606 17.55 -4.70 -9.76
C PHE A 606 16.29 -5.16 -9.02
N GLY A 607 16.32 -5.17 -7.69
CA GLY A 607 15.21 -5.61 -6.83
C GLY A 607 14.74 -7.04 -7.13
N GLY A 608 15.61 -7.89 -7.68
CA GLY A 608 15.32 -9.28 -8.09
C GLY A 608 14.36 -9.44 -9.28
N LYS A 609 13.71 -8.36 -9.74
CA LYS A 609 12.63 -8.42 -10.74
C LYS A 609 12.65 -7.33 -11.80
N TYR A 610 13.57 -6.38 -11.76
CA TYR A 610 13.67 -5.30 -12.76
C TYR A 610 14.94 -5.49 -13.57
N LYS A 611 14.81 -6.20 -14.69
CA LYS A 611 15.92 -6.42 -15.61
C LYS A 611 16.23 -5.12 -16.33
N ILE A 612 17.48 -4.68 -16.27
CA ILE A 612 17.94 -3.54 -17.02
C ILE A 612 18.05 -3.94 -18.50
N GLU A 613 17.59 -3.07 -19.39
CA GLU A 613 17.70 -3.27 -20.83
C GLU A 613 18.50 -2.12 -21.46
N GLU A 614 17.89 -1.34 -22.35
CA GLU A 614 18.59 -0.26 -23.05
C GLU A 614 18.62 1.05 -22.27
N GLU A 615 19.73 1.78 -22.36
CA GLU A 615 19.83 3.13 -21.79
C GLU A 615 18.98 4.11 -22.61
N ILE A 616 17.95 4.70 -21.99
CA ILE A 616 17.02 5.64 -22.65
C ILE A 616 17.40 7.10 -22.40
N GLY A 617 18.18 7.39 -21.35
CA GLY A 617 18.67 8.73 -21.05
C GLY A 617 19.93 8.75 -20.17
N PHE A 618 20.79 9.75 -20.38
CA PHE A 618 22.00 9.99 -19.58
C PHE A 618 22.01 11.47 -19.14
N GLY A 619 22.20 11.74 -17.84
CA GLY A 619 22.15 13.10 -17.30
C GLY A 619 23.00 13.32 -16.04
N GLY A 620 22.97 14.55 -15.50
CA GLY A 620 23.81 14.98 -14.37
C GLY A 620 23.48 14.35 -13.01
N CYS A 621 22.38 13.60 -12.91
CA CYS A 621 21.89 12.96 -11.68
C CYS A 621 21.81 11.42 -11.79
N GLY A 622 22.44 10.81 -12.80
CA GLY A 622 22.44 9.37 -13.05
C GLY A 622 22.07 8.97 -14.49
N SER A 623 22.14 7.67 -14.77
CA SER A 623 21.68 7.07 -16.03
C SER A 623 20.25 6.56 -15.87
N VAL A 624 19.45 6.63 -16.92
CA VAL A 624 18.08 6.10 -16.98
C VAL A 624 18.02 5.03 -18.07
N TYR A 625 17.55 3.87 -17.70
CA TYR A 625 17.39 2.70 -18.56
C TYR A 625 15.92 2.38 -18.71
N MET A 626 15.55 1.87 -19.88
CA MET A 626 14.38 1.02 -19.97
C MET A 626 14.72 -0.29 -19.27
N GLY A 627 13.75 -0.85 -18.59
CA GLY A 627 13.85 -2.19 -18.07
C GLY A 627 12.53 -2.90 -18.21
N THR A 628 12.55 -4.17 -17.88
CA THR A 628 11.35 -4.99 -17.85
C THR A 628 11.19 -5.52 -16.45
N HIS A 629 10.00 -5.37 -15.90
CA HIS A 629 9.61 -6.13 -14.74
C HIS A 629 9.52 -7.60 -15.18
N THR A 630 10.53 -8.42 -14.87
CA THR A 630 10.70 -9.78 -15.42
C THR A 630 9.55 -10.73 -15.10
N ILE A 631 8.82 -10.45 -14.02
CA ILE A 631 7.61 -11.20 -13.63
C ILE A 631 6.36 -10.69 -14.36
N ALA A 632 6.09 -9.38 -14.33
CA ALA A 632 4.87 -8.78 -14.92
C ALA A 632 4.97 -8.51 -16.44
N GLY A 633 6.14 -8.64 -17.05
CA GLY A 633 6.40 -8.25 -18.45
C GLY A 633 6.29 -6.74 -18.72
N LYS A 634 5.94 -5.91 -17.72
CA LYS A 634 5.75 -4.47 -17.85
C LYS A 634 7.06 -3.73 -18.14
N GLU A 635 7.07 -2.86 -19.13
CA GLU A 635 8.17 -1.93 -19.37
C GLU A 635 8.24 -0.87 -18.26
N VAL A 636 9.44 -0.60 -17.75
CA VAL A 636 9.69 0.32 -16.63
C VAL A 636 10.85 1.28 -16.96
N ALA A 637 10.91 2.43 -16.28
CA ALA A 637 12.07 3.31 -16.31
C ALA A 637 12.93 3.10 -15.05
N ILE A 638 14.18 2.70 -15.23
CA ILE A 638 15.15 2.41 -14.16
C ILE A 638 16.22 3.51 -14.14
N LYS A 639 16.15 4.42 -13.17
CA LYS A 639 17.18 5.42 -12.91
C LYS A 639 18.20 4.85 -11.93
N VAL A 640 19.48 4.99 -12.24
CA VAL A 640 20.60 4.48 -11.43
C VAL A 640 21.63 5.59 -11.16
N GLU A 641 22.14 5.63 -9.94
CA GLU A 641 23.18 6.55 -9.46
C GLU A 641 24.24 5.72 -8.71
N SER A 642 25.51 6.12 -8.71
CA SER A 642 26.52 5.41 -7.90
C SER A 642 26.18 5.50 -6.41
N ALA A 643 26.25 4.37 -5.71
CA ALA A 643 26.08 4.29 -4.26
C ALA A 643 27.16 5.06 -3.47
N ASN A 644 28.29 5.38 -4.10
CA ASN A 644 29.39 6.17 -3.53
C ASN A 644 29.25 7.68 -3.79
N ALA A 645 28.12 8.14 -4.34
CA ALA A 645 27.86 9.55 -4.53
C ALA A 645 27.89 10.29 -3.17
N LYS A 646 28.70 11.36 -3.06
CA LYS A 646 28.87 12.15 -1.82
C LYS A 646 27.54 12.66 -1.22
N ARG A 647 26.52 12.83 -2.06
CA ARG A 647 25.15 13.13 -1.69
C ARG A 647 24.25 12.46 -2.72
N SER A 648 23.50 11.44 -2.33
CA SER A 648 22.59 10.76 -3.26
C SER A 648 21.38 11.63 -3.55
N MET A 649 21.30 12.15 -4.77
CA MET A 649 20.11 12.88 -5.23
C MET A 649 18.97 11.91 -5.52
N LEU A 650 19.29 10.67 -5.90
CA LEU A 650 18.31 9.66 -6.25
C LEU A 650 17.52 9.12 -5.04
N MET A 651 18.17 8.96 -3.88
CA MET A 651 17.46 8.63 -2.62
C MET A 651 16.61 9.80 -2.11
N GLN A 652 17.04 11.05 -2.34
CA GLN A 652 16.21 12.20 -2.00
C GLN A 652 14.96 12.24 -2.90
N GLU A 653 15.16 12.03 -4.20
CA GLU A 653 14.10 11.95 -5.18
C GLU A 653 13.09 10.83 -4.87
N SER A 654 13.54 9.62 -4.49
CA SER A 654 12.64 8.52 -4.15
C SER A 654 11.76 8.82 -2.93
N ARG A 655 12.30 9.51 -1.92
CA ARG A 655 11.53 9.97 -0.75
C ARG A 655 10.43 10.95 -1.14
N ILE A 656 10.70 11.82 -2.11
CA ILE A 656 9.72 12.80 -2.58
C ILE A 656 8.63 12.10 -3.40
N TYR A 657 8.99 11.16 -4.28
CA TYR A 657 7.99 10.32 -4.95
C TYR A 657 7.08 9.61 -3.95
N LYS A 658 7.60 9.04 -2.87
CA LYS A 658 6.78 8.45 -1.80
C LYS A 658 5.74 9.40 -1.20
N THR A 659 6.01 10.71 -1.19
CA THR A 659 5.06 11.73 -0.69
C THR A 659 4.08 12.25 -1.73
N LEU A 660 4.41 12.13 -3.02
CA LEU A 660 3.66 12.71 -4.14
C LEU A 660 2.89 11.67 -4.97
N MET A 661 3.24 10.38 -4.88
CA MET A 661 2.53 9.27 -5.52
C MET A 661 1.05 9.22 -5.10
N GLY A 662 0.20 8.73 -6.00
CA GLY A 662 -1.26 8.86 -5.91
C GLY A 662 -1.79 10.24 -6.35
N GLY A 663 -0.88 11.20 -6.59
CA GLY A 663 -1.19 12.50 -7.17
C GLY A 663 -1.40 12.47 -8.68
N PRO A 664 -2.21 13.39 -9.24
CA PRO A 664 -2.39 13.49 -10.69
C PRO A 664 -1.06 13.80 -11.38
N GLY A 665 -0.72 13.04 -12.43
CA GLY A 665 0.48 13.24 -13.26
C GLY A 665 1.81 13.01 -12.53
N VAL A 666 1.82 12.25 -11.44
CA VAL A 666 3.06 11.79 -10.78
C VAL A 666 3.23 10.29 -11.08
N PRO A 667 4.33 9.88 -11.75
CA PRO A 667 4.56 8.47 -12.06
C PRO A 667 4.64 7.59 -10.82
N TRP A 668 4.15 6.36 -10.95
CA TRP A 668 4.27 5.39 -9.87
C TRP A 668 5.72 4.96 -9.71
N MET A 669 6.19 4.95 -8.46
CA MET A 669 7.48 4.41 -8.08
C MET A 669 7.31 2.96 -7.65
N MET A 670 7.73 2.05 -8.52
CA MET A 670 7.62 0.60 -8.32
C MET A 670 8.67 0.06 -7.36
N TRP A 671 9.86 0.66 -7.33
CA TRP A 671 10.94 0.24 -6.45
C TRP A 671 11.98 1.35 -6.28
N SER A 672 12.61 1.44 -5.12
CA SER A 672 13.80 2.26 -4.93
C SER A 672 14.68 1.64 -3.86
N GLY A 673 15.98 1.58 -4.07
CA GLY A 673 16.89 0.94 -3.13
C GLY A 673 18.34 1.01 -3.57
N LYS A 674 19.24 0.62 -2.66
CA LYS A 674 20.65 0.43 -2.99
C LYS A 674 20.87 -1.05 -3.31
N GLN A 675 21.48 -1.34 -4.45
CA GLN A 675 21.88 -2.68 -4.83
C GLN A 675 23.27 -2.66 -5.46
N GLY A 676 24.21 -3.36 -4.81
CA GLY A 676 25.63 -3.30 -5.16
C GLY A 676 26.16 -1.87 -5.11
N ASP A 677 26.83 -1.45 -6.18
CA ASP A 677 27.44 -0.12 -6.33
C ASP A 677 26.46 0.97 -6.81
N TYR A 678 25.16 0.69 -6.81
CA TYR A 678 24.15 1.59 -7.36
C TYR A 678 23.02 1.87 -6.35
N ASN A 679 22.62 3.14 -6.25
CA ASN A 679 21.28 3.52 -5.85
C ASN A 679 20.40 3.43 -7.09
N VAL A 680 19.22 2.86 -6.97
CA VAL A 680 18.33 2.61 -8.10
C VAL A 680 16.90 3.04 -7.75
N LEU A 681 16.20 3.59 -8.73
CA LEU A 681 14.83 4.09 -8.66
C LEU A 681 14.09 3.62 -9.91
N VAL A 682 13.03 2.84 -9.72
CA VAL A 682 12.20 2.27 -10.77
C VAL A 682 10.86 2.99 -10.77
N LEU A 683 10.52 3.61 -11.89
CA LEU A 683 9.31 4.40 -12.13
C LEU A 683 8.54 3.84 -13.32
N ASP A 684 7.26 4.22 -13.45
CA ASP A 684 6.51 3.95 -14.69
C ASP A 684 7.29 4.44 -15.91
N LEU A 685 7.33 3.60 -16.95
CA LEU A 685 7.83 4.06 -18.24
C LEU A 685 6.80 5.00 -18.86
N LEU A 686 7.20 6.24 -19.11
CA LEU A 686 6.37 7.26 -19.74
C LEU A 686 6.69 7.41 -21.24
N GLY A 687 5.85 8.17 -21.93
CA GLY A 687 6.06 8.58 -23.31
C GLY A 687 7.10 9.69 -23.47
N PRO A 688 7.14 10.36 -24.64
CA PRO A 688 8.14 11.39 -24.92
C PRO A 688 7.99 12.61 -24.01
N SER A 689 9.13 13.27 -23.72
CA SER A 689 9.14 14.56 -23.03
C SER A 689 8.55 15.67 -23.91
N LEU A 690 8.06 16.74 -23.29
CA LEU A 690 7.60 17.93 -24.03
C LEU A 690 8.74 18.58 -24.82
N GLU A 691 10.00 18.44 -24.40
CA GLU A 691 11.17 18.87 -25.19
C GLU A 691 11.33 18.03 -26.47
N ASP A 692 11.08 16.71 -26.41
CA ASP A 692 11.17 15.85 -27.59
C ASP A 692 10.01 16.10 -28.55
N LEU A 693 8.80 16.25 -28.02
CA LEU A 693 7.63 16.65 -28.81
C LEU A 693 7.82 18.03 -29.45
N HIS A 694 8.44 18.97 -28.74
CA HIS A 694 8.77 20.30 -29.27
C HIS A 694 9.72 20.18 -30.46
N LYS A 695 10.78 19.38 -30.35
CA LYS A 695 11.69 19.10 -31.50
C LYS A 695 10.96 18.48 -32.68
N ILE A 696 10.08 17.51 -32.43
CA ILE A 696 9.28 16.83 -33.47
C ILE A 696 8.34 17.82 -34.18
N CYS A 697 7.79 18.77 -33.43
CA CYS A 697 6.95 19.86 -33.95
C CYS A 697 7.77 21.05 -34.50
N ASN A 698 9.00 20.81 -34.97
CA ASN A 698 9.91 21.83 -35.53
C ASN A 698 10.27 22.96 -34.56
N LYS A 699 10.32 22.65 -33.26
CA LYS A 699 10.65 23.57 -32.17
C LYS A 699 9.68 24.74 -32.04
N GLN A 700 8.40 24.52 -32.35
CA GLN A 700 7.35 25.50 -32.11
C GLN A 700 6.02 24.80 -31.90
N PHE A 701 5.34 25.11 -30.80
CA PHE A 701 3.96 24.69 -30.58
C PHE A 701 2.97 25.77 -30.97
N SER A 702 1.77 25.36 -31.38
CA SER A 702 0.63 26.23 -31.60
C SER A 702 0.11 26.79 -30.28
N LEU A 703 -0.62 27.91 -30.37
CA LEU A 703 -1.27 28.51 -29.21
C LEU A 703 -2.20 27.51 -28.51
N LYS A 704 -2.97 26.71 -29.27
CA LYS A 704 -3.82 25.65 -28.73
C LYS A 704 -3.04 24.69 -27.83
N THR A 705 -2.00 24.08 -28.37
CA THR A 705 -1.16 23.13 -27.63
C THR A 705 -0.59 23.76 -26.35
N VAL A 706 -0.10 25.00 -26.41
CA VAL A 706 0.46 25.68 -25.23
C VAL A 706 -0.59 25.97 -24.16
N LEU A 707 -1.82 26.34 -24.53
CA LEU A 707 -2.90 26.59 -23.55
C LEU A 707 -3.41 25.30 -22.89
N LEU A 708 -3.46 24.19 -23.64
CA LEU A 708 -3.78 22.87 -23.09
C LEU A 708 -2.71 22.43 -22.08
N LEU A 709 -1.43 22.59 -22.43
CA LEU A 709 -0.31 22.25 -21.56
C LEU A 709 -0.26 23.16 -20.32
N ALA A 710 -0.48 24.47 -20.48
CA ALA A 710 -0.45 25.43 -19.39
C ALA A 710 -1.44 25.06 -18.27
N ASP A 711 -2.65 24.62 -18.63
CA ASP A 711 -3.68 24.24 -17.67
C ASP A 711 -3.27 23.02 -16.83
N GLN A 712 -2.74 21.98 -17.48
CA GLN A 712 -2.26 20.77 -16.82
C GLN A 712 -1.02 21.05 -15.97
N MET A 713 -0.02 21.76 -16.51
CA MET A 713 1.23 22.08 -15.81
C MET A 713 1.00 22.97 -14.57
N LEU A 714 0.08 23.95 -14.65
CA LEU A 714 -0.30 24.75 -13.47
C LEU A 714 -0.93 23.88 -12.37
N SER A 715 -1.76 22.91 -12.75
CA SER A 715 -2.40 21.98 -11.80
C SER A 715 -1.39 21.04 -11.16
N LEU A 716 -0.41 20.55 -11.92
CA LEU A 716 0.69 19.72 -11.40
C LEU A 716 1.56 20.48 -10.41
N ILE A 717 1.92 21.71 -10.74
CA ILE A 717 2.73 22.57 -9.87
C ILE A 717 1.97 22.92 -8.59
N GLU A 718 0.68 23.24 -8.69
CA GLU A 718 -0.18 23.46 -7.52
C GLU A 718 -0.23 22.23 -6.61
N PHE A 719 -0.35 21.02 -7.19
CA PHE A 719 -0.33 19.76 -6.44
C PHE A 719 1.00 19.55 -5.70
N ILE A 720 2.14 19.78 -6.35
CA ILE A 720 3.46 19.69 -5.70
C ILE A 720 3.54 20.70 -4.53
N HIS A 721 3.06 21.92 -4.76
CA HIS A 721 3.06 22.99 -3.76
C HIS A 721 2.11 22.72 -2.59
N SER A 722 0.99 22.03 -2.80
CA SER A 722 0.05 21.65 -1.72
C SER A 722 0.62 20.57 -0.80
N ARG A 723 1.69 19.88 -1.21
CA ARG A 723 2.44 18.90 -0.42
C ARG A 723 3.73 19.48 0.19
N ASP A 724 3.80 20.80 0.35
CA ASP A 724 4.92 21.57 0.91
C ASP A 724 6.23 21.57 0.11
N TRP A 725 6.24 21.06 -1.13
CA TRP A 725 7.43 20.98 -1.96
C TRP A 725 7.47 22.08 -3.03
N VAL A 726 8.68 22.51 -3.43
CA VAL A 726 8.95 23.21 -4.68
C VAL A 726 9.87 22.35 -5.54
N HIS A 727 9.60 22.26 -6.84
CA HIS A 727 10.31 21.41 -7.79
C HIS A 727 11.70 21.96 -8.12
N ARG A 728 11.83 23.27 -8.34
CA ARG A 728 13.08 24.00 -8.63
C ARG A 728 13.80 23.68 -9.94
N ASP A 729 13.19 22.89 -10.82
CA ASP A 729 13.75 22.60 -12.16
C ASP A 729 12.64 22.37 -13.20
N ILE A 730 11.65 23.27 -13.17
CA ILE A 730 10.56 23.32 -14.15
C ILE A 730 11.14 23.62 -15.53
N LYS A 731 11.12 22.62 -16.41
CA LYS A 731 11.62 22.70 -17.80
C LYS A 731 10.93 21.67 -18.69
N PRO A 732 10.89 21.88 -20.02
CA PRO A 732 10.26 20.95 -20.98
C PRO A 732 10.66 19.48 -20.86
N ALA A 733 11.91 19.19 -20.48
CA ALA A 733 12.42 17.82 -20.39
C ALA A 733 11.89 17.04 -19.17
N ASN A 734 11.36 17.72 -18.15
CA ASN A 734 10.84 17.11 -16.92
C ASN A 734 9.31 16.92 -16.94
N PHE A 735 8.66 17.26 -18.07
CA PHE A 735 7.25 16.99 -18.30
C PHE A 735 7.11 16.02 -19.46
N LEU A 736 6.45 14.88 -19.23
CA LEU A 736 6.34 13.77 -20.16
C LEU A 736 4.86 13.41 -20.37
N MET A 737 4.53 12.95 -21.56
CA MET A 737 3.20 12.42 -21.83
C MET A 737 3.09 10.93 -21.46
N GLY A 738 1.89 10.34 -21.43
CA GLY A 738 1.69 8.90 -21.19
C GLY A 738 2.30 7.98 -22.28
N PRO A 739 2.43 6.66 -22.03
CA PRO A 739 3.17 5.74 -22.90
C PRO A 739 2.60 5.52 -24.34
N ASP A 740 1.34 5.88 -24.63
CA ASP A 740 0.68 5.60 -25.93
C ASP A 740 0.23 6.83 -26.73
N VAL A 741 1.00 7.92 -26.64
CA VAL A 741 0.69 9.23 -27.26
C VAL A 741 0.57 9.20 -28.79
N TYR A 742 0.99 8.14 -29.47
CA TYR A 742 0.88 8.00 -30.93
C TYR A 742 -0.17 6.97 -31.38
N SER A 743 -0.88 6.32 -30.44
CA SER A 743 -1.90 5.32 -30.77
C SER A 743 -3.17 5.98 -31.31
N SER A 744 -3.84 5.32 -32.28
CA SER A 744 -5.11 5.76 -32.87
C SER A 744 -6.35 5.25 -32.12
N SER A 745 -6.19 4.31 -31.19
CA SER A 745 -7.22 3.80 -30.27
C SER A 745 -6.87 4.27 -28.85
N ARG A 746 -7.12 5.55 -28.56
CA ARG A 746 -6.62 6.20 -27.34
C ARG A 746 -7.56 6.04 -26.14
N PRO A 747 -7.08 5.49 -25.01
CA PRO A 747 -7.67 5.76 -23.70
C PRO A 747 -7.38 7.20 -23.26
N SER A 748 -8.26 7.77 -22.42
CA SER A 748 -8.18 9.16 -21.91
C SER A 748 -6.95 9.45 -21.05
N SER A 749 -6.21 8.42 -20.61
CA SER A 749 -4.95 8.53 -19.86
C SER A 749 -3.76 9.02 -20.70
N CYS A 750 -3.81 8.91 -22.04
CA CYS A 750 -2.71 9.26 -22.95
C CYS A 750 -2.49 10.77 -23.13
N ASP A 751 -3.52 11.58 -22.85
CA ASP A 751 -3.49 13.05 -22.99
C ASP A 751 -3.06 13.77 -21.71
N ARG A 752 -2.63 13.01 -20.69
CA ARG A 752 -2.18 13.54 -19.40
C ARG A 752 -0.68 13.86 -19.43
N VAL A 753 -0.35 15.06 -18.97
CA VAL A 753 1.03 15.48 -18.68
C VAL A 753 1.45 14.91 -17.32
N ASN A 754 2.65 14.36 -17.26
CA ASN A 754 3.27 13.85 -16.05
C ASN A 754 4.54 14.65 -15.75
N VAL A 755 4.87 14.81 -14.47
CA VAL A 755 6.07 15.52 -14.00
C VAL A 755 7.06 14.54 -13.37
N ILE A 756 8.35 14.69 -13.69
CA ILE A 756 9.45 13.84 -13.21
C ILE A 756 10.63 14.67 -12.70
N ASP A 757 11.62 13.99 -12.12
CA ASP A 757 12.92 14.55 -11.70
C ASP A 757 12.83 15.48 -10.48
N PHE A 758 12.45 14.90 -9.34
CA PHE A 758 12.40 15.60 -8.05
C PHE A 758 13.75 15.68 -7.32
N GLY A 759 14.87 15.36 -7.98
CA GLY A 759 16.20 15.33 -7.36
C GLY A 759 16.65 16.70 -6.81
N LEU A 760 16.12 17.81 -7.35
CA LEU A 760 16.42 19.17 -6.89
C LEU A 760 15.31 19.78 -6.02
N ALA A 761 14.22 19.06 -5.81
CA ALA A 761 13.08 19.57 -5.07
C ALA A 761 13.38 19.70 -3.57
N LYS A 762 12.74 20.70 -2.94
CA LYS A 762 13.00 21.11 -1.55
C LYS A 762 11.69 21.52 -0.88
N LYS A 763 11.55 21.26 0.42
CA LYS A 763 10.41 21.79 1.18
C LYS A 763 10.49 23.32 1.29
N TYR A 764 9.39 24.00 1.00
CA TYR A 764 9.26 25.45 1.19
C TYR A 764 8.45 25.82 2.44
N ALA A 765 7.77 24.84 3.06
CA ALA A 765 7.03 25.01 4.30
C ALA A 765 7.29 23.83 5.26
N ASN A 766 7.08 24.05 6.56
CA ASN A 766 7.16 23.00 7.57
C ASN A 766 5.80 22.29 7.72
N SER A 767 5.76 21.00 7.37
CA SER A 767 4.55 20.17 7.28
C SER A 767 3.71 20.05 8.56
N GLY A 768 4.25 20.35 9.74
CA GLY A 768 3.46 20.36 11.00
C GLY A 768 2.87 21.72 11.36
N THR A 769 3.37 22.81 10.79
CA THR A 769 2.98 24.18 11.20
C THR A 769 2.47 25.03 10.04
N GLY A 770 2.61 24.57 8.80
CA GLY A 770 2.33 25.34 7.59
C GLY A 770 3.25 26.56 7.41
N LYS A 771 4.25 26.75 8.29
CA LYS A 771 5.09 27.94 8.29
C LYS A 771 6.09 27.90 7.15
N HIS A 772 6.09 28.96 6.34
CA HIS A 772 7.03 29.15 5.24
C HIS A 772 8.49 29.20 5.75
N ILE A 773 9.42 28.69 4.95
CA ILE A 773 10.85 28.84 5.23
C ILE A 773 11.23 30.32 5.21
N LYS A 774 12.28 30.70 5.94
CA LYS A 774 12.83 32.05 5.85
C LYS A 774 13.51 32.23 4.50
N ASN A 775 13.34 33.39 3.87
CA ASN A 775 14.13 33.73 2.69
C ASN A 775 15.61 33.87 3.11
N THR A 776 16.47 33.01 2.59
CA THR A 776 17.92 33.11 2.77
C THR A 776 18.62 33.29 1.43
N GLN A 777 19.78 33.93 1.48
CA GLN A 777 20.63 34.11 0.31
C GLN A 777 21.89 33.27 0.48
N CYS A 778 22.20 32.46 -0.52
CA CYS A 778 23.38 31.60 -0.53
C CYS A 778 24.43 32.16 -1.49
N ASP A 779 25.70 32.13 -1.09
CA ASP A 779 26.80 32.64 -1.92
C ASP A 779 27.15 31.74 -3.11
N THR A 780 26.63 30.50 -3.14
CA THR A 780 26.80 29.52 -4.23
C THR A 780 25.92 29.82 -5.44
N HIS A 781 26.26 29.29 -6.62
CA HIS A 781 25.50 29.51 -7.86
C HIS A 781 24.04 29.01 -7.75
N GLY A 782 23.15 29.49 -8.63
CA GLY A 782 21.76 29.02 -8.69
C GLY A 782 21.63 27.51 -8.95
N VAL A 783 20.45 26.94 -8.69
CA VAL A 783 20.17 25.49 -8.86
C VAL A 783 19.14 25.26 -9.96
N GLY A 784 19.24 24.13 -10.65
CA GLY A 784 18.39 23.79 -11.79
C GLY A 784 19.00 24.25 -13.12
N THR A 785 18.15 24.39 -14.13
CA THR A 785 18.58 24.75 -15.49
C THR A 785 18.60 26.27 -15.69
N PRO A 786 19.76 26.93 -15.92
CA PRO A 786 19.87 28.40 -15.99
C PRO A 786 18.92 29.07 -16.99
N LEU A 787 18.63 28.36 -18.09
CA LEU A 787 17.74 28.80 -19.16
C LEU A 787 16.32 29.09 -18.64
N PHE A 788 15.81 28.25 -17.72
CA PHE A 788 14.44 28.32 -17.20
C PHE A 788 14.37 28.81 -15.75
N ALA A 789 15.46 28.79 -14.98
CA ALA A 789 15.46 29.21 -13.57
C ALA A 789 15.04 30.69 -13.36
N SER A 790 14.36 30.99 -12.26
CA SER A 790 13.89 32.34 -11.95
C SER A 790 15.04 33.35 -11.75
N ILE A 791 14.77 34.64 -11.91
CA ILE A 791 15.71 35.72 -11.61
C ILE A 791 16.19 35.64 -10.15
N ASN A 792 15.33 35.23 -9.20
CA ASN A 792 15.72 35.08 -7.80
C ASN A 792 16.68 33.90 -7.60
N THR A 793 16.45 32.77 -8.29
CA THR A 793 17.39 31.63 -8.29
C THR A 793 18.76 32.03 -8.82
N HIS A 794 18.81 32.86 -9.87
CA HIS A 794 20.07 33.42 -10.39
C HIS A 794 20.79 34.31 -9.36
N ARG A 795 20.05 35.01 -8.50
CA ARG A 795 20.59 35.83 -7.41
C ARG A 795 21.00 35.04 -6.16
N GLY A 796 20.81 33.72 -6.17
CA GLY A 796 21.10 32.84 -5.04
C GLY A 796 20.10 32.96 -3.89
N GLU A 797 18.90 33.52 -4.13
CA GLU A 797 17.80 33.47 -3.17
C GLU A 797 17.26 32.03 -3.08
N ASP A 798 16.76 31.62 -1.90
CA ASP A 798 15.99 30.40 -1.78
C ASP A 798 14.81 30.41 -2.76
N CYS A 799 14.48 29.26 -3.31
CA CYS A 799 13.32 29.12 -4.21
C CYS A 799 12.06 28.87 -3.37
N SER A 800 10.96 29.56 -3.71
CA SER A 800 9.62 29.28 -3.23
C SER A 800 8.64 29.09 -4.39
N ARG A 801 7.34 28.98 -4.09
CA ARG A 801 6.28 28.71 -5.08
C ARG A 801 6.30 29.65 -6.29
N ARG A 802 6.69 30.92 -6.08
CA ARG A 802 6.77 31.93 -7.15
C ARG A 802 7.83 31.59 -8.20
N ASP A 803 8.91 30.91 -7.80
CA ASP A 803 10.06 30.64 -8.67
C ASP A 803 9.78 29.49 -9.64
N ASP A 804 8.99 28.49 -9.21
CA ASP A 804 8.48 27.43 -10.10
C ASP A 804 7.50 28.00 -11.14
N LEU A 805 6.66 28.98 -10.76
CA LEU A 805 5.76 29.66 -11.69
C LEU A 805 6.47 30.62 -12.65
N GLU A 806 7.52 31.32 -12.22
CA GLU A 806 8.37 32.11 -13.12
C GLU A 806 9.07 31.20 -14.15
N SER A 807 9.55 30.03 -13.71
CA SER A 807 10.15 29.01 -14.57
C SER A 807 9.14 28.43 -15.57
N LEU A 808 7.88 28.25 -15.15
CA LEU A 808 6.78 27.87 -16.03
C LEU A 808 6.52 28.96 -17.09
N ALA A 809 6.51 30.24 -16.71
CA ALA A 809 6.30 31.35 -17.66
C ALA A 809 7.35 31.32 -18.79
N TYR A 810 8.64 31.15 -18.44
CA TYR A 810 9.70 31.00 -19.45
C TYR A 810 9.51 29.73 -20.30
N THR A 811 9.03 28.63 -19.71
CA THR A 811 8.77 27.37 -20.42
C THR A 811 7.65 27.52 -21.45
N LEU A 812 6.53 28.16 -21.10
CA LEU A 812 5.41 28.41 -22.02
C LEU A 812 5.81 29.35 -23.16
N ILE A 813 6.57 30.40 -22.86
CA ILE A 813 7.12 31.33 -23.86
C ILE A 813 8.08 30.59 -24.79
N TYR A 814 8.91 29.70 -24.26
CA TYR A 814 9.81 28.87 -25.04
C TYR A 814 9.07 27.95 -26.01
N PHE A 815 7.96 27.35 -25.60
CA PHE A 815 7.14 26.53 -26.49
C PHE A 815 6.58 27.31 -27.68
N LEU A 816 6.05 28.52 -27.46
CA LEU A 816 5.50 29.38 -28.52
C LEU A 816 6.58 29.99 -29.42
N CYS A 817 7.68 30.45 -28.85
CA CYS A 817 8.71 31.19 -29.58
C CYS A 817 9.79 30.29 -30.19
N GLY A 818 9.89 29.04 -29.73
CA GLY A 818 10.95 28.10 -30.07
C GLY A 818 12.33 28.40 -29.47
N THR A 819 12.50 29.57 -28.82
CA THR A 819 13.73 30.00 -28.18
C THR A 819 13.46 31.03 -27.07
N LEU A 820 14.45 31.23 -26.19
CA LEU A 820 14.50 32.32 -25.22
C LEU A 820 15.61 33.31 -25.61
N PRO A 821 15.50 34.62 -25.30
CA PRO A 821 16.47 35.63 -25.76
C PRO A 821 17.90 35.34 -25.29
N TRP A 822 18.02 34.73 -24.11
CA TRP A 822 19.28 34.34 -23.50
C TRP A 822 19.77 32.93 -23.89
N ARG A 823 19.08 32.17 -24.77
CA ARG A 823 19.47 30.80 -25.13
C ARG A 823 20.85 30.71 -25.78
N LYS A 824 21.25 31.72 -26.55
CA LYS A 824 22.53 31.76 -27.29
C LYS A 824 23.71 32.24 -26.44
N VAL A 825 23.48 32.60 -25.16
CA VAL A 825 24.53 33.04 -24.25
C VAL A 825 25.45 31.86 -23.96
N LYS A 826 26.65 31.89 -24.52
CA LYS A 826 27.67 30.86 -24.25
C LYS A 826 28.42 31.19 -22.96
N PRO A 827 28.57 30.24 -22.04
CA PRO A 827 29.44 30.42 -20.89
C PRO A 827 30.89 30.62 -21.38
N PRO A 828 31.65 31.54 -20.77
CA PRO A 828 33.06 31.68 -21.09
C PRO A 828 33.86 30.53 -20.46
N PRO A 829 35.10 30.24 -20.90
CA PRO A 829 35.90 29.13 -20.36
C PRO A 829 36.09 29.16 -18.84
N GLU A 830 36.04 30.34 -18.22
CA GLU A 830 36.14 30.51 -16.77
C GLU A 830 34.94 29.94 -16.00
N ALA A 831 33.80 29.75 -16.67
CA ALA A 831 32.60 29.17 -16.06
C ALA A 831 32.76 27.67 -15.73
N ASP A 832 33.69 26.97 -16.38
CA ASP A 832 34.00 25.57 -16.05
C ASP A 832 34.60 25.42 -14.64
N LYS A 833 35.28 26.47 -14.15
CA LYS A 833 35.87 26.54 -12.81
C LYS A 833 34.95 27.20 -11.79
N ASN A 834 34.09 28.12 -12.23
CA ASN A 834 33.11 28.79 -11.39
C ASN A 834 31.78 28.95 -12.14
N PRO A 835 30.82 28.01 -11.95
CA PRO A 835 29.54 28.02 -12.65
C PRO A 835 28.78 29.35 -12.49
N LYS A 836 28.98 30.08 -11.38
CA LYS A 836 28.35 31.38 -11.11
C LYS A 836 28.54 32.38 -12.25
N ILE A 837 29.70 32.37 -12.92
CA ILE A 837 29.99 33.24 -14.08
C ILE A 837 29.02 32.97 -15.24
N GLY A 838 28.68 31.71 -15.48
CA GLY A 838 27.71 31.32 -16.50
C GLY A 838 26.29 31.75 -16.14
N TRP A 839 25.90 31.55 -14.88
CA TRP A 839 24.61 31.99 -14.34
C TRP A 839 24.45 33.51 -14.42
N ASP A 840 25.43 34.28 -13.93
CA ASP A 840 25.41 35.74 -13.94
C ASP A 840 25.27 36.31 -15.37
N LYS A 841 25.92 35.70 -16.36
CA LYS A 841 25.75 36.14 -17.76
C LYS A 841 24.32 35.94 -18.27
N VAL A 842 23.70 34.81 -17.95
CA VAL A 842 22.30 34.54 -18.31
C VAL A 842 21.39 35.52 -17.58
N LEU A 843 21.61 35.77 -16.29
CA LEU A 843 20.87 36.74 -15.49
C LEU A 843 20.88 38.13 -16.12
N VAL A 844 22.05 38.63 -16.53
CA VAL A 844 22.13 39.98 -17.12
C VAL A 844 21.32 40.07 -18.41
N VAL A 845 21.28 39.01 -19.23
CA VAL A 845 20.47 39.00 -20.45
C VAL A 845 18.98 38.84 -20.12
N LYS A 846 18.61 38.11 -19.06
CA LYS A 846 17.22 38.05 -18.57
C LYS A 846 16.72 39.43 -18.14
N LEU A 847 17.50 40.15 -17.33
CA LEU A 847 17.15 41.50 -16.85
C LEU A 847 17.05 42.50 -18.00
N ALA A 848 17.98 42.46 -18.96
CA ALA A 848 17.91 43.33 -20.15
C ALA A 848 16.67 43.02 -21.02
N ALA A 849 16.30 41.74 -21.15
CA ALA A 849 15.10 41.34 -21.88
C ALA A 849 13.81 41.74 -21.14
N GLU A 850 13.79 41.68 -19.81
CA GLU A 850 12.68 42.16 -18.97
C GLU A 850 12.50 43.67 -19.12
N GLU A 851 13.59 44.45 -19.00
CA GLU A 851 13.58 45.92 -19.11
C GLU A 851 13.12 46.41 -20.48
N SER A 852 13.52 45.71 -21.55
CA SER A 852 13.12 46.04 -22.92
C SER A 852 11.72 45.52 -23.32
N GLY A 853 11.05 44.74 -22.46
CA GLY A 853 9.77 44.09 -22.78
C GLY A 853 9.89 42.97 -23.83
N ALA A 854 11.10 42.54 -24.16
CA ALA A 854 11.36 41.56 -25.22
C ALA A 854 10.93 40.13 -24.86
N ILE A 855 10.66 39.85 -23.58
CA ILE A 855 10.28 38.51 -23.09
C ILE A 855 8.92 38.07 -23.66
N THR A 856 7.93 38.97 -23.63
CA THR A 856 6.54 38.69 -24.04
C THR A 856 6.12 39.41 -25.32
N ALA A 857 7.07 40.09 -25.98
CA ALA A 857 6.84 40.80 -27.23
C ALA A 857 6.23 39.89 -28.31
N GLY A 858 5.10 40.33 -28.88
CA GLY A 858 4.39 39.61 -29.94
C GLY A 858 3.54 38.42 -29.48
N LEU A 859 3.42 38.17 -28.17
CA LEU A 859 2.56 37.13 -27.60
C LEU A 859 1.19 37.71 -27.18
N PRO A 860 0.14 36.87 -27.02
CA PRO A 860 -1.11 37.30 -26.39
C PRO A 860 -0.85 37.94 -25.02
N THR A 861 -1.63 38.98 -24.70
CA THR A 861 -1.40 39.82 -23.51
C THR A 861 -1.43 39.02 -22.20
N GLU A 862 -2.13 37.89 -22.16
CA GLU A 862 -2.20 36.97 -21.04
C GLU A 862 -0.84 36.42 -20.62
N PHE A 863 0.10 36.23 -21.55
CA PHE A 863 1.46 35.80 -21.22
C PHE A 863 2.24 36.91 -20.49
N ASP A 864 2.02 38.17 -20.86
CA ASP A 864 2.58 39.34 -20.15
C ASP A 864 1.93 39.53 -18.78
N ILE A 865 0.61 39.37 -18.68
CA ILE A 865 -0.11 39.41 -17.39
C ILE A 865 0.39 38.31 -16.46
N PHE A 866 0.49 37.07 -16.93
CA PHE A 866 1.00 35.95 -16.15
C PHE A 866 2.45 36.18 -15.72
N TYR A 867 3.32 36.61 -16.64
CA TYR A 867 4.72 36.91 -16.34
C TYR A 867 4.86 38.00 -15.27
N ARG A 868 4.15 39.13 -15.41
CA ARG A 868 4.20 40.22 -14.42
C ARG A 868 3.60 39.81 -13.08
N TYR A 869 2.52 39.02 -13.09
CA TYR A 869 1.93 38.47 -11.88
C TYR A 869 2.95 37.62 -11.10
N VAL A 870 3.58 36.64 -11.74
CA VAL A 870 4.55 35.77 -11.04
C VAL A 870 5.77 36.54 -10.54
N ARG A 871 6.22 37.56 -11.29
CA ARG A 871 7.29 38.48 -10.86
C ARG A 871 6.90 39.37 -9.68
N SER A 872 5.61 39.63 -9.48
CA SER A 872 5.10 40.47 -8.39
C SER A 872 4.92 39.73 -7.07
N LEU A 873 4.92 38.39 -7.09
CA LEU A 873 4.73 37.57 -5.89
C LEU A 873 5.87 37.76 -4.88
N ALA A 874 5.51 38.03 -3.64
CA ALA A 874 6.43 37.97 -2.52
C ALA A 874 6.85 36.53 -2.23
N PHE A 875 7.95 36.37 -1.50
CA PHE A 875 8.55 35.06 -1.26
C PHE A 875 7.60 34.07 -0.57
N GLU A 876 6.75 34.56 0.34
CA GLU A 876 5.85 33.73 1.14
C GLU A 876 4.43 33.64 0.55
N ASP A 877 4.15 34.35 -0.55
CA ASP A 877 2.80 34.42 -1.11
C ASP A 877 2.29 33.05 -1.54
N LEU A 878 0.98 32.85 -1.38
CA LEU A 878 0.25 31.75 -1.99
C LEU A 878 -0.22 32.21 -3.38
N PRO A 879 0.29 31.61 -4.48
CA PRO A 879 -0.17 31.97 -5.81
C PRO A 879 -1.65 31.64 -6.04
N ASP A 880 -2.33 32.47 -6.82
CA ASP A 880 -3.70 32.25 -7.30
C ASP A 880 -3.66 31.36 -8.55
N TYR A 881 -3.45 30.06 -8.34
CA TYR A 881 -3.39 29.07 -9.43
C TYR A 881 -4.70 29.03 -10.23
N VAL A 882 -5.84 29.21 -9.54
CA VAL A 882 -7.18 29.24 -10.16
C VAL A 882 -7.28 30.43 -11.11
N GLY A 883 -6.89 31.63 -10.67
CA GLY A 883 -6.81 32.82 -11.50
C GLY A 883 -5.87 32.67 -12.68
N CYS A 884 -4.70 32.05 -12.48
CA CYS A 884 -3.73 31.77 -13.55
C CYS A 884 -4.30 30.81 -14.61
N ARG A 885 -4.97 29.72 -14.21
CA ARG A 885 -5.65 28.82 -15.16
C ARG A 885 -6.79 29.53 -15.87
N LYS A 886 -7.60 30.31 -15.14
CA LYS A 886 -8.71 31.08 -15.71
C LYS A 886 -8.21 32.05 -16.77
N LEU A 887 -7.10 32.74 -16.54
CA LEU A 887 -6.48 33.65 -17.51
C LEU A 887 -6.23 32.97 -18.88
N PHE A 888 -5.64 31.77 -18.87
CA PHE A 888 -5.38 31.02 -20.10
C PHE A 888 -6.63 30.38 -20.71
N ARG A 889 -7.58 29.92 -19.89
CA ARG A 889 -8.88 29.39 -20.36
C ARG A 889 -9.73 30.48 -21.02
N ASP A 890 -9.72 31.71 -20.50
CA ASP A 890 -10.42 32.85 -21.09
C ASP A 890 -9.79 33.23 -22.44
N LEU A 891 -8.46 33.20 -22.56
CA LEU A 891 -7.77 33.36 -23.83
C LEU A 891 -8.18 32.26 -24.83
N ALA A 892 -8.18 30.99 -24.40
CA ALA A 892 -8.60 29.88 -25.25
C ALA A 892 -10.03 30.08 -25.77
N LYS A 893 -10.97 30.47 -24.88
CA LYS A 893 -12.34 30.77 -25.25
C LYS A 893 -12.45 31.92 -26.25
N ARG A 894 -11.65 32.99 -26.08
CA ARG A 894 -11.61 34.13 -27.00
C ARG A 894 -11.09 33.76 -28.38
N GLU A 895 -10.11 32.87 -28.44
CA GLU A 895 -9.50 32.36 -29.68
C GLU A 895 -10.29 31.18 -30.30
N GLY A 896 -11.41 30.77 -29.69
CA GLY A 896 -12.22 29.64 -30.17
C GLY A 896 -11.53 28.28 -30.06
N ILE A 897 -10.65 28.13 -29.06
CA ILE A 897 -9.87 26.91 -28.81
C ILE A 897 -10.60 26.02 -27.81
N GLU A 898 -10.83 24.77 -28.19
CA GLU A 898 -11.45 23.74 -27.34
C GLU A 898 -10.40 22.88 -26.61
N TYR A 899 -10.77 22.42 -25.41
CA TYR A 899 -9.98 21.49 -24.58
C TYR A 899 -10.32 20.04 -24.92
N ASP A 900 -9.95 19.63 -26.13
CA ASP A 900 -10.32 18.35 -26.76
C ASP A 900 -9.21 17.28 -26.73
N GLY A 901 -8.08 17.55 -26.04
CA GLY A 901 -6.92 16.65 -26.01
C GLY A 901 -6.12 16.60 -27.31
N GLN A 902 -6.45 17.42 -28.33
CA GLN A 902 -5.72 17.44 -29.60
C GLN A 902 -4.54 18.42 -29.57
N PHE A 903 -3.34 17.88 -29.40
CA PHE A 903 -2.08 18.62 -29.46
C PHE A 903 -1.48 18.61 -30.87
N ASP A 904 -0.45 19.43 -31.12
CA ASP A 904 0.16 19.54 -32.46
C ASP A 904 0.69 18.20 -32.97
N TRP A 905 1.23 17.37 -32.07
CA TRP A 905 1.75 16.05 -32.40
C TRP A 905 0.65 15.00 -32.63
N THR A 906 -0.61 15.26 -32.28
CA THR A 906 -1.73 14.35 -32.55
C THR A 906 -2.20 14.43 -34.00
N VAL A 907 -1.94 15.55 -34.67
CA VAL A 907 -2.32 15.79 -36.08
C VAL A 907 -1.20 15.41 -37.06
N VAL A 908 0.03 15.28 -36.57
CA VAL A 908 1.20 14.81 -37.35
C VAL A 908 1.17 13.28 -37.42
N GLY A 909 0.17 12.72 -38.12
CA GLY A 909 0.05 11.27 -38.35
C GLY A 909 1.32 10.65 -38.96
N ASP A 910 1.60 9.40 -38.57
CA ASP A 910 2.55 8.45 -39.17
C ASP A 910 4.00 8.94 -39.41
N ARG A 911 4.54 9.82 -38.56
CA ARG A 911 6.00 9.81 -38.35
C ARG A 911 6.31 8.84 -37.23
N VAL A 912 6.43 7.56 -37.59
CA VAL A 912 6.82 6.47 -36.69
C VAL A 912 8.00 6.92 -35.82
N TRP A 913 7.74 7.08 -34.52
CA TRP A 913 8.79 7.15 -33.51
C TRP A 913 9.48 5.79 -33.47
N ASN A 914 10.52 5.61 -34.27
CA ASN A 914 11.31 4.38 -34.29
C ASN A 914 12.32 4.44 -33.13
N ARG A 915 12.05 3.70 -32.04
CA ARG A 915 12.91 3.59 -30.84
C ARG A 915 14.35 3.15 -31.18
N SER A 916 14.57 2.44 -32.29
CA SER A 916 15.86 1.84 -32.68
C SER A 916 16.91 2.76 -33.32
N ALA A 917 16.66 4.06 -33.51
CA ALA A 917 17.56 4.94 -34.28
C ALA A 917 18.77 5.54 -33.49
N LYS A 918 19.02 5.12 -32.24
CA LYS A 918 20.17 5.60 -31.44
C LYS A 918 21.44 4.75 -31.54
N LYS A 919 21.53 3.78 -32.46
CA LYS A 919 22.79 3.05 -32.75
C LYS A 919 23.42 3.50 -34.07
N ARG A 920 24.64 4.07 -33.92
CA ARG A 920 25.68 4.38 -34.93
C ARG A 920 25.53 5.66 -35.77
N SER A 921 26.43 6.62 -35.53
CA SER A 921 27.41 7.03 -36.56
C SER A 921 28.57 7.84 -35.95
N VAL A 922 29.73 7.22 -35.93
CA VAL A 922 31.03 7.90 -36.04
C VAL A 922 31.38 7.89 -37.53
N SER A 923 31.86 9.03 -38.02
CA SER A 923 32.57 9.32 -39.28
C SER A 923 31.78 9.71 -40.56
N GLY A 924 32.19 10.87 -41.12
CA GLY A 924 32.48 11.04 -42.56
C GLY A 924 31.39 11.70 -43.45
N PRO A 925 31.70 12.78 -44.20
CA PRO A 925 30.70 13.51 -44.98
C PRO A 925 30.54 12.95 -46.40
N SER A 926 29.31 12.89 -46.91
CA SER A 926 29.05 12.73 -48.34
C SER A 926 27.79 13.47 -48.79
N SER A 927 27.99 14.23 -49.87
CA SER A 927 27.09 15.12 -50.60
C SER A 927 25.98 14.42 -51.40
N MET A 928 25.08 15.25 -51.93
CA MET A 928 23.93 15.03 -52.85
C MET A 928 22.59 15.00 -52.10
N GLY A 929 21.59 15.85 -52.36
CA GLY A 929 21.27 16.66 -53.54
C GLY A 929 19.90 16.21 -54.06
N GLY A 930 18.82 16.92 -53.73
CA GLY A 930 17.46 16.63 -54.21
C GLY A 930 16.39 17.39 -53.45
N GLY A 931 15.87 18.47 -54.05
CA GLY A 931 14.95 19.41 -53.43
C GLY A 931 13.51 18.93 -53.32
N SER A 932 12.85 19.30 -52.22
CA SER A 932 11.43 19.65 -52.23
C SER A 932 11.24 20.89 -51.36
N GLN A 933 10.67 21.95 -51.96
CA GLN A 933 10.32 23.19 -51.26
C GLN A 933 9.18 22.91 -50.27
N ARG A 934 9.49 22.85 -48.97
CA ARG A 934 8.50 23.04 -47.89
C ARG A 934 8.59 24.47 -47.38
N ARG A 935 7.54 25.25 -47.63
CA ARG A 935 7.33 26.61 -47.07
C ARG A 935 7.47 26.56 -45.54
N ARG A 936 8.50 27.19 -44.99
CA ARG A 936 8.60 27.52 -43.56
C ARG A 936 7.54 28.59 -43.26
N ARG A 937 6.56 28.28 -42.41
CA ARG A 937 5.72 29.32 -41.79
C ARG A 937 6.58 29.96 -40.69
N PHE A 938 6.98 31.21 -40.88
CA PHE A 938 7.53 32.04 -39.81
C PHE A 938 6.35 32.75 -39.12
N CYS A 939 6.37 32.79 -37.78
CA CYS A 939 5.43 33.56 -36.98
C CYS A 939 5.90 35.03 -36.90
N GLU A 940 4.99 36.01 -37.06
CA GLU A 940 5.29 37.45 -36.98
C GLU A 940 5.98 37.84 -35.65
N ALA A 941 5.67 37.16 -34.55
CA ALA A 941 6.33 37.37 -33.26
C ALA A 941 7.83 37.01 -33.26
N CYS A 942 8.23 36.01 -34.05
CA CYS A 942 9.64 35.62 -34.19
C CYS A 942 10.44 36.64 -35.02
N GLU A 943 9.80 37.32 -35.97
CA GLU A 943 10.45 38.35 -36.81
C GLU A 943 10.66 39.66 -36.04
N ALA A 944 9.63 40.13 -35.30
CA ALA A 944 9.74 41.32 -34.44
C ALA A 944 10.85 41.16 -33.38
N ARG A 945 11.00 39.94 -32.85
CA ARG A 945 11.99 39.62 -31.83
C ARG A 945 13.40 39.41 -32.39
N ALA A 946 13.54 38.87 -33.59
CA ALA A 946 14.84 38.76 -34.28
C ALA A 946 15.45 40.15 -34.58
N ALA A 947 14.61 41.15 -34.85
CA ALA A 947 15.04 42.54 -35.03
C ALA A 947 15.61 43.14 -33.72
N MET A 948 14.96 42.90 -32.57
CA MET A 948 15.46 43.38 -31.27
C MET A 948 16.69 42.60 -30.77
N GLU A 949 16.79 41.28 -31.03
CA GLU A 949 17.99 40.47 -30.70
C GLU A 949 19.25 40.93 -31.46
N ALA A 950 19.09 41.43 -32.69
CA ALA A 950 20.20 41.95 -33.49
C ALA A 950 20.75 43.26 -32.92
N GLU A 951 19.89 44.10 -32.35
CA GLU A 951 20.26 45.36 -31.71
C GLU A 951 20.99 45.13 -30.37
N MET A 952 20.55 44.13 -29.59
CA MET A 952 21.11 43.79 -28.28
C MET A 952 22.54 43.19 -28.33
N ASN A 953 22.86 42.43 -29.39
CA ASN A 953 24.19 41.82 -29.56
C ASN A 953 25.28 42.83 -30.00
N SER A 954 24.93 44.10 -30.20
CA SER A 954 25.85 45.15 -30.65
C SER A 954 26.45 46.02 -29.52
N ILE A 955 26.07 45.77 -28.26
CA ILE A 955 26.46 46.62 -27.11
C ILE A 955 27.82 46.15 -26.52
N PRO A 956 28.87 47.01 -26.45
CA PRO A 956 30.18 46.62 -25.94
C PRO A 956 30.20 46.38 -24.41
N LEU A 957 31.01 45.41 -23.99
CA LEU A 957 31.21 44.96 -22.60
C LEU A 957 31.73 46.03 -21.61
N SER A 958 32.06 47.24 -22.06
CA SER A 958 32.68 48.29 -21.22
C SER A 958 31.69 49.24 -20.52
N ARG A 959 30.38 48.96 -20.58
CA ARG A 959 29.34 49.72 -19.85
C ARG A 959 28.40 48.79 -19.07
N ARG A 960 28.94 47.77 -18.40
CA ARG A 960 28.23 46.98 -17.40
C ARG A 960 28.97 47.02 -16.08
#